data_AF-A0A5C6CJR5-F1
#
_entry.id   AF-A0A5C6CJR5-F1
#
_cell.length_a   1.000
_cell.length_b   1.000
_cell.length_c   1.000
_cell.angle_alpha   90.00
_cell.angle_beta   90.00
_cell.angle_gamma   90.00
#
_symmetry.space_group_name_H-M   'P 1'
#
loop_
_entity.id
_entity.type
_entity.pdbx_description
1 polymer ?
#
loop_
_entity_poly.entity_id
_entity_poly.type
_entity_poly.pdbx_seq_one_letter_code
_entity_poly.pdbx_strand_id
1 'polypeptide(L)'
;MRAIVKKSYIVVLGAIVTSIGLFASVGCKDSDSHSTGRRSVGRQAQARQDNLSVLLDTVAKTLNALPNETVLDLVPPVPILDDSTSADGNEVLAILGVNPQDPEGGNNFLSVPAGNGNFRGLRVKAGDIVRYFIDYDEESYEHGGGVEVDYIELPVRRLDTNNAQNALILDVSLGGPVVEPHRIEIWRFSDQRMNEIRLRLTRYVRQRRPAIAWEPTPDETALVQLADRANQWFRNLRPSQVTWELSKLIDTLPATVRDAGSIAPLLTPEALRDGLFDLADIRSLQEAIWLRDIAAWAKQDAYKKVDIALALFDWTIRNIQLDESDQPGIVHQPWQALMYGHGSAEMRAWVFAGLCLQQQLDVVMLSVTNEKEESKWWLPAVWIDGEFYLFDPLLGLPILDAEAEHIATLSEVIADPSLLRNLDLDDKHPYPITADDMSHVSASVVATPLQLSRRAAALQNALEGEDYVVLAAPSKGLVDYLKAQTEFTEVALWPFPYEQRLAEEAMKRPQRELAAQQVLTFCQRPRLWKARVLHFQGTKPIPVSQQNDPLAQPNLGHREAIQNYQHTEIRTPDAVLDLFDAGKQIIYRSIKYSASYWLGLLSYDLGKFEVAEDWFLRRTLEPNPDGFWTPGAQYNLARTLEQLGRTDEAITILEADQSPQRHGNLLRARRIADTENSDSSPAE
;
A
#
# COMPACT_ATOMS: atom_id res chain seq x y z
N MET A 1 59.67 -5.98 -26.56
CA MET A 1 60.64 -6.98 -26.07
C MET A 1 61.80 -6.24 -25.40
N ARG A 2 62.06 -6.50 -24.10
CA ARG A 2 63.24 -6.09 -23.31
C ARG A 2 63.52 -4.58 -23.06
N ALA A 3 63.04 -4.12 -21.91
CA ALA A 3 63.79 -3.61 -20.74
C ALA A 3 65.15 -2.88 -20.89
N ILE A 4 65.28 -1.83 -20.05
CA ILE A 4 66.42 -1.44 -19.17
C ILE A 4 67.37 -0.29 -19.61
N VAL A 5 67.22 0.81 -18.84
CA VAL A 5 68.22 1.67 -18.15
C VAL A 5 69.10 2.66 -18.94
N LYS A 6 69.06 3.93 -18.50
CA LYS A 6 70.26 4.78 -18.30
C LYS A 6 70.02 5.93 -17.30
N LYS A 7 71.03 6.15 -16.44
CA LYS A 7 71.24 7.30 -15.53
C LYS A 7 72.17 8.34 -16.18
N SER A 8 72.26 9.54 -15.57
CA SER A 8 73.36 10.57 -15.63
C SER A 8 73.04 11.82 -16.47
N TYR A 9 73.48 13.07 -16.22
CA TYR A 9 74.20 13.81 -15.15
C TYR A 9 74.30 15.33 -15.57
N ILE A 10 74.45 16.25 -14.59
CA ILE A 10 75.29 17.49 -14.52
C ILE A 10 75.03 18.71 -15.46
N VAL A 11 74.56 19.87 -14.92
CA VAL A 11 75.23 21.17 -14.51
C VAL A 11 75.68 22.12 -15.64
N VAL A 12 75.29 23.42 -15.56
CA VAL A 12 76.08 24.68 -15.81
C VAL A 12 75.23 25.88 -15.27
N LEU A 13 75.68 26.62 -14.22
CA LEU A 13 76.15 28.04 -14.20
C LEU A 13 75.20 29.06 -14.87
N GLY A 14 74.78 30.22 -14.33
CA GLY A 14 75.18 31.06 -13.20
C GLY A 14 75.07 32.54 -13.65
N ALA A 15 74.44 33.44 -12.87
CA ALA A 15 74.72 34.88 -12.88
C ALA A 15 73.95 35.62 -11.78
N ILE A 16 74.68 36.49 -11.08
CA ILE A 16 74.34 37.34 -9.93
C ILE A 16 74.20 38.79 -10.43
N VAL A 17 73.36 39.64 -9.80
CA VAL A 17 73.65 40.99 -9.24
C VAL A 17 72.32 41.58 -8.69
N THR A 18 72.03 41.61 -7.37
CA THR A 18 72.38 42.54 -6.24
C THR A 18 71.72 43.94 -6.23
N SER A 19 71.07 44.26 -5.08
CA SER A 19 70.88 45.57 -4.37
C SER A 19 69.49 45.57 -3.69
N ILE A 20 69.24 45.16 -2.43
CA ILE A 20 69.57 45.65 -1.06
C ILE A 20 69.10 47.08 -0.72
N GLY A 21 68.22 47.15 0.31
CA GLY A 21 67.88 48.32 1.14
C GLY A 21 66.75 47.96 2.12
N LEU A 22 66.97 47.20 3.21
CA LEU A 22 67.30 47.60 4.61
C LEU A 22 66.24 48.45 5.33
N PHE A 23 65.51 47.90 6.32
CA PHE A 23 65.71 48.13 7.77
C PHE A 23 64.65 47.44 8.67
N ALA A 24 65.14 46.78 9.75
CA ALA A 24 64.63 46.60 11.14
C ALA A 24 63.11 46.73 11.46
N SER A 25 62.44 45.98 12.34
CA SER A 25 62.81 45.22 13.56
C SER A 25 61.57 44.51 14.14
N VAL A 26 61.80 43.38 14.83
CA VAL A 26 61.08 42.86 16.04
C VAL A 26 59.63 42.35 15.93
N GLY A 27 59.44 41.09 16.35
CA GLY A 27 58.20 40.65 17.02
C GLY A 27 57.82 39.19 16.74
N CYS A 28 58.24 38.25 17.60
CA CYS A 28 57.67 36.90 17.63
C CYS A 28 56.17 36.94 17.92
N LYS A 29 55.38 36.22 17.13
CA LYS A 29 54.08 35.67 17.56
C LYS A 29 53.83 34.39 16.77
N ASP A 30 54.07 33.26 17.44
CA ASP A 30 53.57 31.96 17.00
C ASP A 30 52.05 31.96 17.13
N SER A 31 51.34 31.91 16.00
CA SER A 31 49.96 31.41 15.95
C SER A 31 49.65 30.85 14.56
N ASP A 32 48.91 29.74 14.60
CA ASP A 32 48.03 29.19 13.55
C ASP A 32 48.56 28.07 12.64
N SER A 33 48.54 26.85 13.19
CA SER A 33 48.39 25.60 12.42
C SER A 33 47.07 24.86 12.72
N HIS A 34 45.96 25.58 12.98
CA HIS A 34 44.64 25.01 13.26
C HIS A 34 43.53 25.60 12.37
N SER A 35 43.53 25.34 11.06
CA SER A 35 42.35 25.71 10.22
C SER A 35 42.04 24.79 9.03
N THR A 36 42.93 23.88 8.64
CA THR A 36 42.73 23.03 7.45
C THR A 36 41.94 21.74 7.73
N GLY A 37 42.00 21.17 8.94
CA GLY A 37 41.22 19.98 9.32
C GLY A 37 39.72 20.25 9.56
N ARG A 38 39.34 21.47 9.98
CA ARG A 38 37.92 21.82 10.25
C ARG A 38 37.09 22.00 8.97
N ARG A 39 37.70 22.47 7.87
CA ARG A 39 37.01 22.66 6.58
C ARG A 39 36.72 21.35 5.84
N SER A 40 37.58 20.33 5.94
CA SER A 40 37.34 19.02 5.31
C SER A 40 36.28 18.20 6.05
N VAL A 41 36.30 18.23 7.38
CA VAL A 41 35.29 17.57 8.23
C VAL A 41 33.91 18.19 8.03
N GLY A 42 33.82 19.52 7.91
CA GLY A 42 32.56 20.21 7.60
C GLY A 42 31.99 19.83 6.22
N ARG A 43 32.83 19.73 5.18
CA ARG A 43 32.39 19.29 3.84
C ARG A 43 31.95 17.83 3.80
N GLN A 44 32.62 16.94 4.51
CA GLN A 44 32.22 15.53 4.60
C GLN A 44 30.92 15.36 5.40
N ALA A 45 30.73 16.13 6.47
CA ALA A 45 29.49 16.13 7.24
C ALA A 45 28.31 16.63 6.41
N GLN A 46 28.50 17.72 5.64
CA GLN A 46 27.49 18.27 4.74
C GLN A 46 27.13 17.27 3.62
N ALA A 47 28.12 16.73 2.90
CA ALA A 47 27.86 15.76 1.83
C ALA A 47 27.14 14.49 2.33
N ARG A 48 27.41 14.06 3.56
CA ARG A 48 26.67 12.95 4.19
C ARG A 48 25.22 13.33 4.50
N GLN A 49 24.98 14.55 4.95
CA GLN A 49 23.64 15.05 5.23
C GLN A 49 22.82 15.21 3.94
N ASP A 50 23.44 15.73 2.87
CA ASP A 50 22.81 15.87 1.56
C ASP A 50 22.45 14.48 0.97
N ASN A 51 23.34 13.49 1.10
CA ASN A 51 23.05 12.11 0.69
C ASN A 51 21.90 11.47 1.52
N LEU A 52 21.84 11.76 2.82
CA LEU A 52 20.76 11.28 3.68
C LEU A 52 19.40 11.87 3.29
N SER A 53 19.35 13.17 2.96
CA SER A 53 18.10 13.81 2.50
C SER A 53 17.64 13.27 1.16
N VAL A 54 18.56 13.00 0.22
CA VAL A 54 18.20 12.41 -1.09
C VAL A 54 17.64 10.99 -0.94
N LEU A 55 18.25 10.17 -0.08
CA LEU A 55 17.73 8.83 0.20
C LEU A 55 16.35 8.87 0.85
N LEU A 56 16.14 9.77 1.81
CA LEU A 56 14.86 9.96 2.48
C LEU A 56 13.77 10.45 1.51
N ASP A 57 14.09 11.43 0.68
CA ASP A 57 13.20 11.95 -0.37
C ASP A 57 12.80 10.85 -1.36
N THR A 58 13.76 9.99 -1.74
CA THR A 58 13.47 8.80 -2.58
C THR A 58 12.50 7.84 -1.88
N VAL A 59 12.74 7.52 -0.60
CA VAL A 59 11.86 6.66 0.21
C VAL A 59 10.45 7.23 0.30
N ALA A 60 10.33 8.52 0.63
CA ALA A 60 9.05 9.21 0.74
C ALA A 60 8.30 9.26 -0.60
N LYS A 61 8.99 9.61 -1.70
CA LYS A 61 8.41 9.63 -3.04
C LYS A 61 7.90 8.25 -3.45
N THR A 62 8.70 7.19 -3.27
CA THR A 62 8.27 5.83 -3.60
C THR A 62 7.05 5.42 -2.78
N LEU A 63 7.04 5.69 -1.46
CA LEU A 63 5.90 5.39 -0.58
C LEU A 63 4.62 6.09 -1.05
N ASN A 64 4.69 7.37 -1.42
CA ASN A 64 3.53 8.14 -1.88
C ASN A 64 3.09 7.81 -3.31
N ALA A 65 3.99 7.26 -4.12
CA ALA A 65 3.76 6.92 -5.52
C ALA A 65 3.57 5.40 -5.77
N LEU A 66 3.40 4.58 -4.73
CA LEU A 66 3.19 3.12 -4.86
C LEU A 66 2.10 2.71 -5.89
N PRO A 67 0.97 3.43 -6.07
CA PRO A 67 0.03 3.10 -7.14
C PRO A 67 0.62 3.18 -8.55
N ASN A 68 1.57 4.10 -8.77
CA ASN A 68 2.25 4.29 -10.05
C ASN A 68 3.28 3.20 -10.32
N GLU A 69 3.87 2.65 -9.25
CA GLU A 69 4.80 1.53 -9.30
C GLU A 69 4.12 0.17 -9.52
N THR A 70 2.79 0.12 -9.59
CA THR A 70 2.06 -1.11 -9.87
C THR A 70 2.33 -1.52 -11.32
N VAL A 71 3.05 -2.64 -11.51
CA VAL A 71 3.34 -3.18 -12.83
C VAL A 71 2.07 -3.80 -13.43
N LEU A 72 1.37 -3.02 -14.24
CA LEU A 72 0.12 -3.41 -14.90
C LEU A 72 0.32 -4.52 -15.94
N ASP A 73 1.45 -4.49 -16.62
CA ASP A 73 1.81 -5.49 -17.60
C ASP A 73 2.18 -6.77 -16.89
N LEU A 74 1.31 -7.78 -16.99
CA LEU A 74 1.63 -9.15 -16.56
C LEU A 74 2.75 -9.79 -17.36
N VAL A 75 3.35 -9.02 -18.24
CA VAL A 75 4.29 -9.47 -19.20
C VAL A 75 5.41 -8.45 -19.29
N PRO A 76 6.57 -8.68 -18.66
CA PRO A 76 7.74 -7.92 -19.03
C PRO A 76 8.02 -8.25 -20.50
N PRO A 77 8.16 -7.23 -21.37
CA PRO A 77 8.66 -7.48 -22.70
C PRO A 77 10.05 -8.14 -22.53
N VAL A 78 10.36 -9.16 -23.33
CA VAL A 78 11.71 -9.76 -23.38
C VAL A 78 12.29 -9.48 -24.76
N PRO A 79 13.57 -9.06 -24.89
CA PRO A 79 14.17 -8.87 -26.20
C PRO A 79 14.26 -10.24 -26.86
N ILE A 80 13.61 -10.36 -28.03
CA ILE A 80 13.80 -11.49 -28.94
C ILE A 80 14.78 -11.15 -30.06
N LEU A 81 15.01 -9.85 -30.29
CA LEU A 81 16.10 -9.33 -31.11
C LEU A 81 16.81 -8.20 -30.38
N ASP A 82 18.11 -8.36 -30.21
CA ASP A 82 19.13 -7.41 -29.75
C ASP A 82 20.46 -7.74 -30.47
N ASP A 83 21.54 -7.06 -30.09
CA ASP A 83 22.88 -7.34 -30.63
C ASP A 83 23.30 -8.81 -30.47
N SER A 84 23.00 -9.42 -29.32
CA SER A 84 23.34 -10.81 -28.98
C SER A 84 22.59 -11.86 -29.79
N THR A 85 21.42 -11.51 -30.34
CA THR A 85 20.52 -12.43 -31.07
C THR A 85 20.39 -12.12 -32.56
N SER A 86 21.04 -11.05 -33.02
CA SER A 86 21.24 -10.71 -34.44
C SER A 86 21.99 -11.83 -35.19
N ALA A 87 21.93 -11.81 -36.52
CA ALA A 87 22.57 -12.86 -37.33
C ALA A 87 24.11 -12.84 -37.25
N ASP A 88 24.71 -11.70 -36.90
CA ASP A 88 26.15 -11.46 -36.89
C ASP A 88 26.71 -11.05 -35.53
N GLY A 89 25.88 -10.94 -34.50
CA GLY A 89 26.27 -10.54 -33.14
C GLY A 89 26.51 -9.03 -32.98
N ASN A 90 26.10 -8.21 -33.94
CA ASN A 90 26.24 -6.76 -33.92
C ASN A 90 24.87 -6.06 -33.78
N GLU A 91 24.88 -4.75 -33.56
CA GLU A 91 23.67 -3.95 -33.53
C GLU A 91 22.86 -4.07 -34.84
N VAL A 92 21.54 -4.09 -34.71
CA VAL A 92 20.62 -4.14 -35.85
C VAL A 92 20.15 -2.74 -36.16
N LEU A 93 20.54 -2.21 -37.32
CA LEU A 93 20.15 -0.88 -37.78
C LEU A 93 19.08 -0.97 -38.86
N ALA A 94 17.99 -0.23 -38.70
CA ALA A 94 16.85 -0.27 -39.61
C ALA A 94 16.44 1.10 -40.13
N ILE A 95 15.94 1.10 -41.36
CA ILE A 95 15.31 2.25 -42.02
C ILE A 95 13.81 2.02 -42.13
N LEU A 96 13.04 3.12 -42.15
CA LEU A 96 11.58 3.11 -42.30
C LEU A 96 11.16 3.83 -43.57
N GLY A 97 10.25 3.25 -44.34
CA GLY A 97 9.78 3.88 -45.58
C GLY A 97 8.52 3.26 -46.14
N VAL A 98 8.31 3.48 -47.42
CA VAL A 98 7.17 2.96 -48.17
C VAL A 98 7.42 1.51 -48.58
N ASN A 99 6.44 0.64 -48.40
CA ASN A 99 6.51 -0.73 -48.89
C ASN A 99 6.56 -0.74 -50.43
N PRO A 100 7.61 -1.30 -51.07
CA PRO A 100 7.68 -1.36 -52.53
C PRO A 100 6.54 -2.14 -53.19
N GLN A 101 5.89 -3.04 -52.45
CA GLN A 101 4.73 -3.82 -52.92
C GLN A 101 3.39 -3.11 -52.73
N ASP A 102 3.34 -2.09 -51.89
CA ASP A 102 2.14 -1.32 -51.59
C ASP A 102 2.50 0.16 -51.42
N PRO A 103 2.76 0.87 -52.55
CA PRO A 103 3.19 2.26 -52.51
C PRO A 103 2.18 3.23 -51.91
N GLU A 104 0.90 2.83 -51.84
CA GLU A 104 -0.19 3.62 -51.25
C GLU A 104 -0.38 3.34 -49.74
N GLY A 105 0.32 2.33 -49.19
CA GLY A 105 0.19 1.87 -47.79
C GLY A 105 0.87 2.73 -46.72
N GLY A 106 1.50 3.85 -47.11
CA GLY A 106 2.20 4.79 -46.21
C GLY A 106 3.58 4.31 -45.73
N ASN A 107 4.19 5.04 -44.78
CA ASN A 107 5.54 4.76 -44.25
C ASN A 107 5.48 3.75 -43.08
N ASN A 108 5.21 2.49 -43.37
CA ASN A 108 5.10 1.40 -42.39
C ASN A 108 6.04 0.22 -42.67
N PHE A 109 6.94 0.36 -43.64
CA PHE A 109 7.88 -0.70 -44.03
C PHE A 109 9.21 -0.50 -43.31
N LEU A 110 9.56 -1.43 -42.43
CA LEU A 110 10.85 -1.47 -41.74
C LEU A 110 11.77 -2.45 -42.46
N SER A 111 13.00 -2.03 -42.77
CA SER A 111 14.01 -2.91 -43.36
C SER A 111 15.38 -2.72 -42.73
N VAL A 112 16.15 -3.80 -42.63
CA VAL A 112 17.52 -3.84 -42.10
C VAL A 112 18.50 -3.99 -43.26
N PRO A 113 19.16 -2.91 -43.71
CA PRO A 113 20.02 -2.94 -44.90
C PRO A 113 21.25 -3.85 -44.73
N ALA A 114 21.79 -3.95 -43.52
CA ALA A 114 22.94 -4.81 -43.20
C ALA A 114 22.62 -6.31 -43.29
N GLY A 115 21.34 -6.68 -43.32
CA GLY A 115 20.91 -8.07 -43.48
C GLY A 115 21.08 -8.94 -42.24
N ASN A 116 21.35 -8.35 -41.07
CA ASN A 116 21.59 -9.04 -39.80
C ASN A 116 20.36 -9.16 -38.88
N GLY A 117 19.15 -8.83 -39.35
CA GLY A 117 17.95 -8.75 -38.51
C GLY A 117 17.39 -10.09 -38.02
N ASN A 118 17.63 -11.20 -38.73
CA ASN A 118 17.22 -12.56 -38.33
C ASN A 118 15.72 -12.76 -37.96
N PHE A 119 14.82 -11.94 -38.49
CA PHE A 119 13.42 -11.87 -38.02
C PHE A 119 12.69 -13.23 -38.12
N ARG A 120 12.87 -13.94 -39.23
CA ARG A 120 12.27 -15.27 -39.44
C ARG A 120 12.84 -16.32 -38.50
N GLY A 121 14.16 -16.30 -38.27
CA GLY A 121 14.85 -17.24 -37.38
C GLY A 121 14.41 -17.10 -35.93
N LEU A 122 14.18 -15.86 -35.51
CA LEU A 122 13.66 -15.50 -34.18
C LEU A 122 12.13 -15.64 -34.07
N ARG A 123 11.48 -16.04 -35.17
CA ARG A 123 10.02 -16.23 -35.27
C ARG A 123 9.26 -14.97 -34.88
N VAL A 124 9.72 -13.80 -35.31
CA VAL A 124 9.01 -12.53 -35.13
C VAL A 124 7.61 -12.65 -35.76
N LYS A 125 6.59 -12.18 -35.05
CA LYS A 125 5.18 -12.35 -35.41
C LYS A 125 4.36 -11.08 -35.14
N ALA A 126 3.12 -11.08 -35.63
CA ALA A 126 2.16 -10.01 -35.33
C ALA A 126 2.00 -9.81 -33.82
N GLY A 127 2.05 -8.55 -33.38
CA GLY A 127 1.94 -8.15 -31.97
C GLY A 127 3.26 -8.14 -31.18
N ASP A 128 4.39 -8.56 -31.75
CA ASP A 128 5.71 -8.22 -31.19
C ASP A 128 5.96 -6.71 -31.36
N ILE A 129 6.79 -6.11 -30.51
CA ILE A 129 7.06 -4.66 -30.49
C ILE A 129 8.47 -4.38 -30.99
N VAL A 130 8.61 -3.49 -31.98
CA VAL A 130 9.90 -2.92 -32.35
C VAL A 130 10.15 -1.69 -31.49
N ARG A 131 11.25 -1.67 -30.74
CA ARG A 131 11.78 -0.45 -30.13
C ARG A 131 12.74 0.17 -31.11
N TYR A 132 12.37 1.33 -31.66
CA TYR A 132 13.15 2.07 -32.64
C TYR A 132 13.78 3.27 -31.94
N PHE A 133 15.09 3.24 -31.72
CA PHE A 133 15.80 4.24 -30.94
C PHE A 133 16.02 5.50 -31.79
N ILE A 134 15.52 6.65 -31.33
CA ILE A 134 15.63 7.92 -32.06
C ILE A 134 16.57 8.81 -31.26
N ASP A 135 17.77 9.05 -31.80
CA ASP A 135 18.62 10.12 -31.26
C ASP A 135 17.99 11.46 -31.62
N TYR A 136 17.41 12.15 -30.64
CA TYR A 136 17.14 13.58 -30.76
C TYR A 136 18.43 14.36 -30.50
N ASP A 137 18.53 15.49 -31.22
CA ASP A 137 19.68 16.37 -31.44
C ASP A 137 20.78 16.57 -30.36
N GLU A 138 21.97 16.94 -30.85
CA GLU A 138 23.10 17.46 -30.05
C GLU A 138 22.74 18.68 -29.17
N GLU A 139 21.61 19.36 -29.41
CA GLU A 139 21.18 20.56 -28.67
C GLU A 139 20.72 20.20 -27.23
N SER A 140 20.20 18.98 -27.05
CA SER A 140 19.78 18.44 -25.75
C SER A 140 20.97 18.09 -24.82
N TYR A 141 22.18 17.95 -25.36
CA TYR A 141 23.39 17.60 -24.61
C TYR A 141 23.96 18.77 -23.79
N GLU A 142 23.72 20.02 -24.21
CA GLU A 142 24.21 21.21 -23.52
C GLU A 142 23.38 21.60 -22.28
N HIS A 143 22.18 21.00 -22.09
CA HIS A 143 21.23 21.36 -21.02
C HIS A 143 21.06 20.32 -19.91
N GLY A 144 21.94 19.31 -19.83
CA GLY A 144 22.15 18.55 -18.57
C GLY A 144 21.01 17.62 -18.13
N GLY A 145 20.36 16.90 -19.06
CA GLY A 145 19.53 15.74 -18.75
C GLY A 145 20.36 14.45 -18.81
N GLY A 146 20.28 13.60 -17.79
CA GLY A 146 20.84 12.25 -17.85
C GLY A 146 20.18 11.46 -18.99
N VAL A 147 20.97 10.79 -19.82
CA VAL A 147 20.47 10.12 -21.03
C VAL A 147 19.64 8.90 -20.65
N GLU A 148 18.33 9.08 -20.51
CA GLU A 148 17.36 8.05 -20.91
C GLU A 148 17.45 7.93 -22.44
N VAL A 149 17.63 6.71 -22.95
CA VAL A 149 17.65 6.49 -24.40
C VAL A 149 16.20 6.50 -24.87
N ASP A 150 15.79 7.56 -25.57
CA ASP A 150 14.44 7.67 -26.14
C ASP A 150 14.27 6.70 -27.32
N TYR A 151 13.23 5.87 -27.25
CA TYR A 151 12.80 5.01 -28.34
C TYR A 151 11.30 5.14 -28.55
N ILE A 152 10.85 4.86 -29.77
CA ILE A 152 9.43 4.71 -30.07
C ILE A 152 9.06 3.24 -30.21
N GLU A 153 7.90 2.86 -29.69
CA GLU A 153 7.37 1.50 -29.78
C GLU A 153 6.46 1.36 -31.00
N LEU A 154 6.83 0.45 -31.90
CA LEU A 154 6.17 0.24 -33.18
C LEU A 154 5.69 -1.23 -33.26
N PRO A 155 4.36 -1.49 -33.19
CA PRO A 155 3.83 -2.84 -33.25
C PRO A 155 4.08 -3.50 -34.61
N VAL A 156 4.55 -4.74 -34.60
CA VAL A 156 4.70 -5.55 -35.82
C VAL A 156 3.33 -6.04 -36.27
N ARG A 157 2.96 -5.74 -37.51
CA ARG A 157 1.76 -6.29 -38.15
C ARG A 157 2.03 -7.67 -38.76
N ARG A 158 3.13 -7.80 -39.49
CA ARG A 158 3.60 -9.07 -40.11
C ARG A 158 5.01 -8.94 -40.66
N LEU A 159 5.64 -10.07 -40.99
CA LEU A 159 6.88 -10.07 -41.78
C LEU A 159 6.61 -9.72 -43.25
N ASP A 160 7.63 -9.16 -43.91
CA ASP A 160 7.58 -8.95 -45.36
C ASP A 160 7.59 -10.30 -46.11
N THR A 161 6.87 -10.35 -47.22
CA THR A 161 6.72 -11.60 -47.99
C THR A 161 7.98 -11.94 -48.79
N ASN A 162 8.69 -10.92 -49.29
CA ASN A 162 9.87 -11.10 -50.14
C ASN A 162 11.18 -11.15 -49.33
N ASN A 163 11.20 -10.52 -48.16
CA ASN A 163 12.37 -10.40 -47.29
C ASN A 163 12.02 -10.62 -45.81
N ALA A 164 11.36 -11.75 -45.52
CA ALA A 164 10.98 -12.11 -44.14
C ALA A 164 12.14 -12.20 -43.15
N GLN A 165 13.39 -12.25 -43.62
CA GLN A 165 14.57 -12.32 -42.76
C GLN A 165 14.97 -10.94 -42.20
N ASN A 166 14.72 -9.86 -42.95
CA ASN A 166 15.26 -8.53 -42.67
C ASN A 166 14.27 -7.39 -42.91
N ALA A 167 13.01 -7.69 -43.23
CA ALA A 167 11.98 -6.68 -43.39
C ALA A 167 10.64 -7.12 -42.77
N LEU A 168 9.92 -6.15 -42.24
CA LEU A 168 8.60 -6.32 -41.63
C LEU A 168 7.70 -5.12 -41.91
N ILE A 169 6.40 -5.35 -41.76
CA ILE A 169 5.35 -4.34 -41.87
C ILE A 169 4.87 -4.01 -40.46
N LEU A 170 4.82 -2.72 -40.13
CA LEU A 170 4.32 -2.20 -38.88
C LEU A 170 2.80 -1.96 -38.95
N ASP A 171 2.14 -1.95 -37.79
CA ASP A 171 0.70 -1.68 -37.68
C ASP A 171 0.38 -0.18 -37.70
N VAL A 172 1.42 0.65 -37.57
CA VAL A 172 1.37 2.11 -37.62
C VAL A 172 2.13 2.63 -38.83
N SER A 173 1.69 3.77 -39.37
CA SER A 173 2.34 4.46 -40.49
C SER A 173 2.90 5.80 -39.99
N LEU A 174 4.17 6.08 -40.29
CA LEU A 174 4.80 7.34 -39.90
C LEU A 174 4.48 8.46 -40.89
N GLY A 175 4.58 9.71 -40.39
CA GLY A 175 4.34 10.91 -41.20
C GLY A 175 5.31 11.11 -42.37
N GLY A 176 6.47 10.44 -42.36
CA GLY A 176 7.48 10.49 -43.41
C GLY A 176 8.45 9.30 -43.35
N PRO A 177 9.25 9.05 -44.40
CA PRO A 177 10.29 8.02 -44.39
C PRO A 177 11.48 8.44 -43.51
N VAL A 178 12.10 7.47 -42.84
CA VAL A 178 13.34 7.60 -42.08
C VAL A 178 14.41 6.81 -42.83
N VAL A 179 15.25 7.54 -43.57
CA VAL A 179 16.29 6.94 -44.43
C VAL A 179 17.60 6.70 -43.70
N GLU A 180 17.78 7.33 -42.53
CA GLU A 180 18.92 7.10 -41.66
C GLU A 180 18.74 5.79 -40.87
N PRO A 181 19.71 4.86 -40.90
CA PRO A 181 19.59 3.62 -40.13
C PRO A 181 19.74 3.88 -38.63
N HIS A 182 18.70 3.55 -37.86
CA HIS A 182 18.73 3.64 -36.40
C HIS A 182 18.68 2.26 -35.77
N ARG A 183 19.22 2.15 -34.55
CA ARG A 183 19.19 0.90 -33.79
C ARG A 183 17.76 0.47 -33.52
N ILE A 184 17.53 -0.83 -33.63
CA ILE A 184 16.28 -1.46 -33.25
C ILE A 184 16.51 -2.64 -32.30
N GLU A 185 15.51 -2.86 -31.47
CA GLU A 185 15.31 -4.13 -30.76
C GLU A 185 13.88 -4.62 -31.03
N ILE A 186 13.66 -5.94 -30.99
CA ILE A 186 12.31 -6.50 -31.07
C ILE A 186 12.03 -7.23 -29.78
N TRP A 187 10.91 -6.89 -29.16
CA TRP A 187 10.51 -7.39 -27.86
C TRP A 187 9.20 -8.18 -27.98
N ARG A 188 9.11 -9.26 -27.20
CA ARG A 188 7.92 -10.09 -27.12
C ARG A 188 7.37 -10.10 -25.71
N PHE A 189 6.07 -9.92 -25.61
CA PHE A 189 5.33 -10.20 -24.41
C PHE A 189 5.26 -11.75 -24.18
N SER A 190 5.90 -12.29 -23.12
CA SER A 190 5.96 -13.73 -22.78
C SER A 190 5.18 -14.20 -21.51
N ASP A 191 4.72 -15.46 -21.48
CA ASP A 191 4.10 -16.14 -20.32
C ASP A 191 5.03 -16.31 -19.07
N GLN A 192 6.23 -15.72 -19.04
CA GLN A 192 7.24 -15.98 -18.01
C GLN A 192 6.86 -15.45 -16.62
N ARG A 193 6.32 -14.23 -16.50
CA ARG A 193 5.92 -13.66 -15.18
C ARG A 193 4.76 -14.45 -14.56
N MET A 194 3.78 -14.85 -15.37
CA MET A 194 2.71 -15.74 -14.89
C MET A 194 3.23 -17.12 -14.47
N ASN A 195 4.25 -17.64 -15.17
CA ASN A 195 4.93 -18.85 -14.74
C ASN A 195 5.68 -18.66 -13.42
N GLU A 196 6.35 -17.53 -13.22
CA GLU A 196 7.02 -17.20 -11.96
C GLU A 196 6.03 -17.09 -10.80
N ILE A 197 4.95 -16.32 -10.96
CA ILE A 197 3.84 -16.22 -10.01
C ILE A 197 3.33 -17.62 -9.66
N ARG A 198 3.05 -18.45 -10.67
CA ARG A 198 2.59 -19.83 -10.46
C ARG A 198 3.60 -20.67 -9.67
N LEU A 199 4.89 -20.58 -9.99
CA LEU A 199 5.95 -21.31 -9.30
C LEU A 199 6.06 -20.86 -7.84
N ARG A 200 5.98 -19.56 -7.57
CA ARG A 200 6.01 -19.00 -6.22
C ARG A 200 4.80 -19.39 -5.39
N LEU A 201 3.60 -19.24 -5.93
CA LEU A 201 2.37 -19.70 -5.28
C LEU A 201 2.43 -21.21 -5.01
N THR A 202 2.90 -22.00 -5.98
CA THR A 202 3.08 -23.45 -5.79
C THR A 202 4.08 -23.76 -4.68
N ARG A 203 5.20 -23.03 -4.62
CA ARG A 203 6.22 -23.16 -3.59
C ARG A 203 5.66 -22.80 -2.22
N TYR A 204 4.90 -21.72 -2.11
CA TYR A 204 4.22 -21.33 -0.88
C TYR A 204 3.19 -22.39 -0.43
N VAL A 205 2.27 -22.78 -1.31
CA VAL A 205 1.24 -23.79 -1.01
C VAL A 205 1.88 -25.11 -0.55
N ARG A 206 2.90 -25.61 -1.27
CA ARG A 206 3.51 -26.91 -0.97
C ARG A 206 4.51 -26.87 0.18
N GLN A 207 5.30 -25.81 0.30
CA GLN A 207 6.48 -25.76 1.17
C GLN A 207 6.43 -24.64 2.23
N ARG A 208 5.46 -23.73 2.17
CA ARG A 208 5.37 -22.54 3.02
C ARG A 208 6.67 -21.70 2.96
N ARG A 209 7.10 -21.35 1.75
CA ARG A 209 8.33 -20.58 1.52
C ARG A 209 8.11 -19.39 0.56
N PRO A 210 8.32 -18.14 1.01
CA PRO A 210 8.57 -17.76 2.42
C PRO A 210 7.32 -18.00 3.29
N ALA A 211 7.46 -17.89 4.62
CA ALA A 211 6.33 -18.13 5.54
C ALA A 211 5.44 -16.91 5.72
N ILE A 212 6.01 -15.71 5.57
CA ILE A 212 5.37 -14.39 5.67
C ILE A 212 5.84 -13.57 4.47
N ALA A 213 5.04 -12.60 4.03
CA ALA A 213 5.31 -11.78 2.86
C ALA A 213 5.59 -12.65 1.61
N TRP A 214 4.74 -13.66 1.43
CA TRP A 214 4.88 -14.68 0.39
C TRP A 214 4.18 -14.29 -0.92
N GLU A 215 3.30 -13.28 -0.85
CA GLU A 215 2.43 -12.82 -1.93
C GLU A 215 3.24 -12.17 -3.07
N PRO A 216 3.18 -12.71 -4.30
CA PRO A 216 3.85 -12.13 -5.47
C PRO A 216 3.02 -10.99 -6.06
N THR A 217 2.86 -9.90 -5.30
CA THR A 217 1.97 -8.78 -5.67
C THR A 217 2.53 -7.96 -6.85
N PRO A 218 1.68 -7.17 -7.52
CA PRO A 218 2.11 -6.37 -8.66
C PRO A 218 3.12 -5.25 -8.38
N ASP A 219 3.23 -4.81 -7.13
CA ASP A 219 4.10 -3.72 -6.66
C ASP A 219 5.39 -4.21 -5.96
N GLU A 220 5.61 -5.52 -5.91
CA GLU A 220 6.71 -6.13 -5.15
C GLU A 220 8.10 -5.59 -5.53
N THR A 221 8.33 -5.28 -6.81
CA THR A 221 9.62 -4.73 -7.26
C THR A 221 9.93 -3.40 -6.56
N ALA A 222 8.93 -2.52 -6.43
CA ALA A 222 9.09 -1.26 -5.72
C ALA A 222 9.29 -1.49 -4.21
N LEU A 223 8.63 -2.49 -3.63
CA LEU A 223 8.83 -2.82 -2.20
C LEU A 223 10.23 -3.34 -1.90
N VAL A 224 10.81 -4.16 -2.79
CA VAL A 224 12.21 -4.61 -2.66
C VAL A 224 13.18 -3.43 -2.74
N GLN A 225 12.99 -2.54 -3.72
CA GLN A 225 13.82 -1.34 -3.85
C GLN A 225 13.66 -0.42 -2.63
N LEU A 226 12.43 -0.26 -2.13
CA LEU A 226 12.13 0.52 -0.95
C LEU A 226 12.83 -0.05 0.30
N ALA A 227 12.84 -1.37 0.47
CA ALA A 227 13.58 -2.03 1.55
C ALA A 227 15.08 -1.67 1.50
N ASP A 228 15.68 -1.75 0.30
CA ASP A 228 17.09 -1.44 0.11
C ASP A 228 17.39 0.03 0.40
N ARG A 229 16.56 0.96 -0.09
CA ARG A 229 16.74 2.41 0.13
C ARG A 229 16.51 2.80 1.58
N ALA A 230 15.47 2.30 2.23
CA ALA A 230 15.19 2.53 3.64
C ALA A 230 16.33 2.01 4.52
N ASN A 231 16.90 0.85 4.19
CA ASN A 231 18.05 0.30 4.91
C ASN A 231 19.35 1.08 4.64
N GLN A 232 19.58 1.56 3.43
CA GLN A 232 20.70 2.46 3.12
C GLN A 232 20.59 3.76 3.91
N TRP A 233 19.40 4.34 3.99
CA TRP A 233 19.13 5.54 4.79
C TRP A 233 19.37 5.27 6.28
N PHE A 234 18.74 4.23 6.85
CA PHE A 234 18.81 3.94 8.28
C PHE A 234 20.24 3.64 8.76
N ARG A 235 21.04 2.89 7.98
CA ARG A 235 22.46 2.63 8.29
C ARG A 235 23.31 3.89 8.35
N ASN A 236 22.91 4.94 7.65
CA ASN A 236 23.64 6.20 7.59
C ASN A 236 23.24 7.19 8.68
N LEU A 237 22.16 6.93 9.43
CA LEU A 237 21.73 7.74 10.58
C LEU A 237 22.68 7.60 11.76
N ARG A 238 22.83 8.67 12.54
CA ARG A 238 23.55 8.63 13.82
C ARG A 238 22.58 8.22 14.93
N PRO A 239 22.98 7.33 15.87
CA PRO A 239 22.11 6.93 16.97
C PRO A 239 21.55 8.10 17.81
N SER A 240 22.31 9.19 17.95
CA SER A 240 21.89 10.37 18.71
C SER A 240 20.77 11.20 18.08
N GLN A 241 20.38 10.91 16.83
CA GLN A 241 19.34 11.65 16.11
C GLN A 241 17.92 11.13 16.41
N VAL A 242 17.79 9.99 17.10
CA VAL A 242 16.50 9.34 17.33
C VAL A 242 16.35 9.06 18.82
N THR A 243 15.39 9.73 19.46
CA THR A 243 14.99 9.40 20.83
C THR A 243 14.10 8.15 20.78
N TRP A 244 14.61 7.03 21.27
CA TRP A 244 13.90 5.76 21.30
C TRP A 244 14.31 4.96 22.54
N GLU A 245 13.34 4.30 23.16
CA GLU A 245 13.53 3.43 24.32
C GLU A 245 12.81 2.11 24.11
N LEU A 246 13.39 1.03 24.63
CA LEU A 246 12.78 -0.29 24.57
C LEU A 246 11.50 -0.31 25.41
N SER A 247 10.37 -0.67 24.79
CA SER A 247 9.10 -0.78 25.49
C SER A 247 9.08 -1.95 26.47
N LYS A 248 8.75 -1.65 27.73
CA LYS A 248 8.51 -2.69 28.76
C LYS A 248 7.21 -3.45 28.56
N LEU A 249 6.31 -2.99 27.68
CA LEU A 249 5.07 -3.71 27.39
C LEU A 249 5.32 -5.04 26.67
N ILE A 250 6.50 -5.25 26.08
CA ILE A 250 6.90 -6.55 25.52
C ILE A 250 6.81 -7.67 26.56
N ASP A 251 7.09 -7.35 27.83
CA ASP A 251 7.09 -8.32 28.91
C ASP A 251 5.67 -8.77 29.30
N THR A 252 4.63 -8.03 28.89
CA THR A 252 3.22 -8.35 29.19
C THR A 252 2.60 -9.28 28.15
N LEU A 253 3.29 -9.58 27.04
CA LEU A 253 2.79 -10.55 26.06
C LEU A 253 2.71 -11.95 26.70
N PRO A 254 1.70 -12.77 26.34
CA PRO A 254 1.64 -14.16 26.76
C PRO A 254 2.94 -14.89 26.40
N ALA A 255 3.49 -15.67 27.35
CA ALA A 255 4.77 -16.35 27.14
C ALA A 255 4.79 -17.26 25.90
N THR A 256 3.66 -17.91 25.60
CA THR A 256 3.47 -18.74 24.40
C THR A 256 3.66 -17.97 23.09
N VAL A 257 3.36 -16.67 23.09
CA VAL A 257 3.49 -15.79 21.94
C VAL A 257 4.86 -15.10 21.93
N ARG A 258 5.25 -14.51 23.06
CA ARG A 258 6.52 -13.78 23.22
C ARG A 258 7.74 -14.66 22.93
N ASP A 259 7.71 -15.89 23.45
CA ASP A 259 8.84 -16.81 23.40
C ASP A 259 8.79 -17.73 22.14
N ALA A 260 7.81 -17.52 21.25
CA ALA A 260 7.69 -18.27 20.01
C ALA A 260 8.90 -18.03 19.09
N GLY A 261 9.39 -19.10 18.43
CA GLY A 261 10.66 -19.07 17.71
C GLY A 261 10.77 -18.05 16.56
N SER A 262 9.66 -17.63 15.98
CA SER A 262 9.60 -16.60 14.93
C SER A 262 9.33 -15.18 15.46
N ILE A 263 8.88 -15.05 16.71
CA ILE A 263 8.54 -13.77 17.35
C ILE A 263 9.68 -13.29 18.25
N ALA A 264 10.19 -14.16 19.14
CA ALA A 264 11.22 -13.83 20.10
C ALA A 264 12.46 -13.12 19.47
N PRO A 265 12.97 -13.54 18.29
CA PRO A 265 14.09 -12.85 17.65
C PRO A 265 13.79 -11.40 17.27
N LEU A 266 12.54 -11.08 16.94
CA LEU A 266 12.10 -9.74 16.53
C LEU A 266 11.97 -8.77 17.72
N LEU A 267 11.81 -9.30 18.93
CA LEU A 267 11.55 -8.54 20.16
C LEU A 267 12.80 -8.32 21.01
N THR A 268 13.96 -8.82 20.57
CA THR A 268 15.23 -8.56 21.28
C THR A 268 15.59 -7.07 21.27
N PRO A 269 16.27 -6.55 22.32
CA PRO A 269 16.75 -5.18 22.34
C PRO A 269 17.59 -4.83 21.10
N GLU A 270 18.45 -5.75 20.66
CA GLU A 270 19.28 -5.59 19.47
C GLU A 270 18.46 -5.52 18.18
N ALA A 271 17.45 -6.39 18.00
CA ALA A 271 16.60 -6.37 16.81
C ALA A 271 15.75 -5.11 16.72
N LEU A 272 15.18 -4.65 17.84
CA LEU A 272 14.36 -3.44 17.87
C LEU A 272 15.21 -2.17 17.71
N ARG A 273 16.45 -2.18 18.23
CA ARG A 273 17.37 -1.04 18.14
C ARG A 273 18.07 -0.95 16.78
N ASP A 274 18.67 -2.05 16.32
CA ASP A 274 19.60 -2.06 15.18
C ASP A 274 19.13 -2.92 14.00
N GLY A 275 17.99 -3.61 14.13
CA GLY A 275 17.38 -4.38 13.05
C GLY A 275 17.06 -3.52 11.84
N LEU A 276 17.18 -4.12 10.67
CA LEU A 276 16.91 -3.52 9.37
C LEU A 276 15.48 -3.83 8.92
N PHE A 277 14.95 -3.04 8.00
CA PHE A 277 13.68 -3.31 7.36
C PHE A 277 13.77 -4.59 6.53
N ASP A 278 12.90 -5.55 6.79
CA ASP A 278 12.63 -6.68 5.90
C ASP A 278 11.39 -6.43 5.03
N LEU A 279 11.03 -7.37 4.16
CA LEU A 279 9.86 -7.20 3.29
C LEU A 279 8.53 -7.16 4.05
N ALA A 280 8.43 -7.79 5.21
CA ALA A 280 7.22 -7.72 6.05
C ALA A 280 7.10 -6.35 6.72
N ASP A 281 8.23 -5.76 7.15
CA ASP A 281 8.28 -4.39 7.61
C ASP A 281 7.87 -3.41 6.50
N ILE A 282 8.36 -3.61 5.27
CA ILE A 282 7.98 -2.74 4.14
C ILE A 282 6.48 -2.86 3.79
N ARG A 283 5.87 -4.05 3.93
CA ARG A 283 4.41 -4.19 3.85
C ARG A 283 3.69 -3.38 4.91
N SER A 284 4.22 -3.38 6.14
CA SER A 284 3.67 -2.59 7.24
C SER A 284 3.82 -1.07 6.99
N LEU A 285 4.90 -0.64 6.32
CA LEU A 285 5.03 0.76 5.89
C LEU A 285 4.02 1.12 4.79
N GLN A 286 3.84 0.26 3.79
CA GLN A 286 2.83 0.43 2.75
C GLN A 286 1.42 0.52 3.37
N GLU A 287 1.11 -0.35 4.32
CA GLU A 287 -0.12 -0.34 5.09
C GLU A 287 -0.35 1.01 5.78
N ALA A 288 0.66 1.53 6.49
CA ALA A 288 0.56 2.82 7.17
C ALA A 288 0.27 3.97 6.21
N ILE A 289 0.83 3.93 4.99
CA ILE A 289 0.52 4.92 3.94
C ILE A 289 -0.94 4.79 3.47
N TRP A 290 -1.44 3.57 3.26
CA TRP A 290 -2.84 3.37 2.89
C TRP A 290 -3.77 3.86 3.99
N LEU A 291 -3.49 3.52 5.25
CA LEU A 291 -4.27 3.98 6.41
C LEU A 291 -4.25 5.51 6.52
N ARG A 292 -3.10 6.15 6.30
CA ARG A 292 -2.97 7.60 6.36
C ARG A 292 -3.83 8.27 5.29
N ASP A 293 -3.72 7.77 4.06
CA ASP A 293 -4.44 8.33 2.93
C ASP A 293 -5.95 8.15 3.13
N ILE A 294 -6.40 6.95 3.51
CA ILE A 294 -7.80 6.69 3.87
C ILE A 294 -8.26 7.64 4.96
N ALA A 295 -7.54 7.71 6.08
CA ALA A 295 -7.96 8.52 7.22
C ALA A 295 -8.04 10.01 6.90
N ALA A 296 -7.22 10.51 5.96
CA ALA A 296 -7.22 11.90 5.54
C ALA A 296 -8.52 12.33 4.84
N TRP A 297 -9.11 11.47 3.99
CA TRP A 297 -10.35 11.78 3.27
C TRP A 297 -11.60 11.16 3.90
N ALA A 298 -11.49 10.01 4.57
CA ALA A 298 -12.63 9.30 5.16
C ALA A 298 -13.26 10.05 6.34
N LYS A 299 -12.51 10.93 7.01
CA LYS A 299 -13.06 11.82 8.04
C LYS A 299 -13.99 12.90 7.48
N GLN A 300 -14.00 13.12 6.16
CA GLN A 300 -14.81 14.15 5.50
C GLN A 300 -14.58 15.53 6.16
N ASP A 301 -15.67 16.22 6.54
CA ASP A 301 -15.66 17.50 7.22
C ASP A 301 -15.65 17.38 8.77
N ALA A 302 -15.35 16.20 9.32
CA ALA A 302 -15.29 16.03 10.77
C ALA A 302 -14.06 16.74 11.36
N TYR A 303 -14.32 17.65 12.32
CA TYR A 303 -13.27 18.40 13.01
C TYR A 303 -13.10 17.99 14.48
N LYS A 304 -14.17 17.56 15.15
CA LYS A 304 -14.07 17.06 16.53
C LYS A 304 -13.47 15.65 16.52
N LYS A 305 -12.61 15.36 17.49
CA LYS A 305 -11.93 14.06 17.59
C LYS A 305 -12.89 12.87 17.62
N VAL A 306 -14.01 13.01 18.33
CA VAL A 306 -15.04 11.95 18.42
C VAL A 306 -15.76 11.73 17.09
N ASP A 307 -16.06 12.80 16.35
CA ASP A 307 -16.69 12.73 15.03
C ASP A 307 -15.72 12.12 14.00
N ILE A 308 -14.42 12.45 14.11
CA ILE A 308 -13.36 11.82 13.30
C ILE A 308 -13.31 10.32 13.58
N ALA A 309 -13.26 9.91 14.86
CA ALA A 309 -13.27 8.50 15.24
C ALA A 309 -14.52 7.77 14.70
N LEU A 310 -15.70 8.39 14.82
CA LEU A 310 -16.95 7.84 14.29
C LEU A 310 -16.91 7.67 12.76
N ALA A 311 -16.41 8.66 12.02
CA ALA A 311 -16.28 8.58 10.57
C ALA A 311 -15.31 7.48 10.12
N LEU A 312 -14.18 7.32 10.82
CA LEU A 312 -13.20 6.26 10.54
C LEU A 312 -13.75 4.87 10.90
N PHE A 313 -14.52 4.77 11.97
CA PHE A 313 -15.21 3.55 12.34
C PHE A 313 -16.25 3.16 11.28
N ASP A 314 -17.11 4.11 10.87
CA ASP A 314 -18.10 3.91 9.81
C ASP A 314 -17.45 3.44 8.50
N TRP A 315 -16.35 4.10 8.09
CA TRP A 315 -15.57 3.68 6.93
C TRP A 315 -15.09 2.22 7.06
N THR A 316 -14.57 1.84 8.23
CA THR A 316 -14.07 0.49 8.49
C THR A 316 -15.17 -0.56 8.31
N ILE A 317 -16.36 -0.33 8.89
CA ILE A 317 -17.49 -1.27 8.82
C ILE A 317 -18.01 -1.40 7.38
N ARG A 318 -18.08 -0.30 6.63
CA ARG A 318 -18.52 -0.33 5.22
C ARG A 318 -17.52 -1.04 4.31
N ASN A 319 -16.21 -0.86 4.55
CA ASN A 319 -15.16 -1.33 3.62
C ASN A 319 -14.59 -2.71 3.94
N ILE A 320 -14.81 -3.23 5.15
CA ILE A 320 -14.32 -4.54 5.58
C ILE A 320 -15.53 -5.39 5.96
N GLN A 321 -15.94 -6.31 5.08
CA GLN A 321 -16.99 -7.27 5.37
C GLN A 321 -16.58 -8.19 6.54
N LEU A 322 -17.52 -8.50 7.43
CA LEU A 322 -17.27 -9.37 8.57
C LEU A 322 -17.22 -10.83 8.13
N ASP A 323 -16.14 -11.53 8.50
CA ASP A 323 -16.01 -12.97 8.30
C ASP A 323 -16.81 -13.76 9.36
N GLU A 324 -17.28 -14.95 8.98
CA GLU A 324 -17.81 -15.91 9.95
C GLU A 324 -16.70 -16.39 10.88
N SER A 325 -17.01 -16.58 12.16
CA SER A 325 -16.02 -16.96 13.19
C SER A 325 -15.42 -18.35 13.00
N ASP A 326 -16.09 -19.24 12.25
CA ASP A 326 -15.63 -20.59 11.93
C ASP A 326 -14.93 -20.71 10.57
N GLN A 327 -14.86 -19.63 9.79
CA GLN A 327 -14.15 -19.64 8.53
C GLN A 327 -12.63 -19.81 8.72
N PRO A 328 -11.94 -20.49 7.78
CA PRO A 328 -10.50 -20.63 7.84
C PRO A 328 -9.86 -19.24 7.72
N GLY A 329 -9.29 -18.75 8.82
CA GLY A 329 -8.54 -17.50 8.84
C GLY A 329 -7.42 -17.50 7.80
N ILE A 330 -7.55 -16.62 6.79
CA ILE A 330 -6.56 -16.35 5.74
C ILE A 330 -6.14 -14.88 5.68
N VAL A 331 -6.83 -14.02 6.44
CA VAL A 331 -6.52 -12.60 6.63
C VAL A 331 -5.84 -12.47 7.99
N HIS A 332 -4.56 -12.10 7.98
CA HIS A 332 -3.70 -12.05 9.16
C HIS A 332 -3.08 -10.68 9.39
N GLN A 333 -3.11 -9.78 8.40
CA GLN A 333 -2.53 -8.44 8.49
C GLN A 333 -3.54 -7.37 8.03
N PRO A 334 -3.49 -6.15 8.58
CA PRO A 334 -4.42 -5.10 8.19
C PRO A 334 -4.38 -4.76 6.69
N TRP A 335 -3.20 -4.79 6.04
CA TRP A 335 -3.09 -4.56 4.60
C TRP A 335 -3.84 -5.61 3.77
N GLN A 336 -3.89 -6.86 4.24
CA GLN A 336 -4.68 -7.93 3.61
C GLN A 336 -6.17 -7.62 3.78
N ALA A 337 -6.61 -7.19 4.96
CA ALA A 337 -8.01 -6.81 5.20
C ALA A 337 -8.44 -5.62 4.33
N LEU A 338 -7.58 -4.60 4.19
CA LEU A 338 -7.82 -3.46 3.30
C LEU A 338 -7.95 -3.92 1.84
N MET A 339 -6.97 -4.67 1.34
CA MET A 339 -6.90 -5.10 -0.06
C MET A 339 -8.00 -6.09 -0.42
N TYR A 340 -8.27 -7.06 0.44
CA TYR A 340 -9.26 -8.11 0.20
C TYR A 340 -10.67 -7.66 0.58
N GLY A 341 -10.81 -6.66 1.45
CA GLY A 341 -12.09 -6.04 1.84
C GLY A 341 -12.92 -6.87 2.83
N HIS A 342 -12.31 -7.77 3.59
CA HIS A 342 -12.98 -8.58 4.61
C HIS A 342 -12.03 -8.98 5.76
N GLY A 343 -12.58 -9.39 6.90
CA GLY A 343 -11.82 -9.84 8.06
C GLY A 343 -12.69 -10.07 9.31
N SER A 344 -12.08 -10.57 10.39
CA SER A 344 -12.74 -10.75 11.69
C SER A 344 -13.06 -9.42 12.40
N ALA A 345 -13.81 -9.48 13.50
CA ALA A 345 -14.10 -8.32 14.34
C ALA A 345 -12.82 -7.69 14.92
N GLU A 346 -11.87 -8.50 15.36
CA GLU A 346 -10.56 -8.05 15.83
C GLU A 346 -9.73 -7.44 14.68
N MET A 347 -9.81 -7.99 13.48
CA MET A 347 -9.13 -7.41 12.31
C MET A 347 -9.74 -6.04 11.94
N ARG A 348 -11.07 -5.89 12.00
CA ARG A 348 -11.75 -4.59 11.89
C ARG A 348 -11.26 -3.62 12.98
N ALA A 349 -11.16 -4.08 14.23
CA ALA A 349 -10.64 -3.27 15.34
C ALA A 349 -9.20 -2.81 15.08
N TRP A 350 -8.36 -3.69 14.53
CA TRP A 350 -6.97 -3.38 14.22
C TRP A 350 -6.86 -2.34 13.10
N VAL A 351 -7.62 -2.49 12.01
CA VAL A 351 -7.67 -1.48 10.95
C VAL A 351 -8.19 -0.15 11.48
N PHE A 352 -9.26 -0.17 12.27
CA PHE A 352 -9.82 1.03 12.89
C PHE A 352 -8.79 1.76 13.78
N ALA A 353 -8.08 1.02 14.64
CA ALA A 353 -6.99 1.56 15.45
C ALA A 353 -5.87 2.15 14.58
N GLY A 354 -5.53 1.51 13.47
CA GLY A 354 -4.57 2.01 12.50
C GLY A 354 -5.00 3.33 11.84
N LEU A 355 -6.27 3.47 11.47
CA LEU A 355 -6.82 4.72 10.91
C LEU A 355 -6.80 5.85 11.94
N CYS A 356 -7.26 5.58 13.17
CA CYS A 356 -7.23 6.53 14.28
C CYS A 356 -5.80 6.99 14.60
N LEU A 357 -4.84 6.07 14.60
CA LEU A 357 -3.43 6.38 14.83
C LEU A 357 -2.89 7.40 13.82
N GLN A 358 -3.30 7.32 12.54
CA GLN A 358 -2.90 8.30 11.53
C GLN A 358 -3.53 9.69 11.72
N GLN A 359 -4.63 9.79 12.47
CA GLN A 359 -5.18 11.06 12.96
C GLN A 359 -4.68 11.43 14.36
N GLN A 360 -3.65 10.73 14.86
CA GLN A 360 -3.07 10.93 16.21
C GLN A 360 -4.11 10.74 17.33
N LEU A 361 -5.05 9.82 17.12
CA LEU A 361 -6.00 9.35 18.12
C LEU A 361 -5.55 7.99 18.62
N ASP A 362 -5.25 7.88 19.91
CA ASP A 362 -4.87 6.61 20.51
C ASP A 362 -6.09 5.72 20.72
N VAL A 363 -5.92 4.42 20.45
CA VAL A 363 -6.95 3.39 20.64
C VAL A 363 -6.38 2.30 21.52
N VAL A 364 -7.15 1.89 22.52
CA VAL A 364 -6.85 0.74 23.38
C VAL A 364 -7.87 -0.36 23.13
N MET A 365 -7.43 -1.60 23.16
CA MET A 365 -8.29 -2.78 23.08
C MET A 365 -8.69 -3.16 24.49
N LEU A 366 -9.99 -3.15 24.77
CA LEU A 366 -10.52 -3.54 26.06
C LEU A 366 -10.76 -5.04 26.09
N SER A 367 -10.36 -5.66 27.20
CA SER A 367 -10.79 -7.01 27.56
C SER A 367 -11.41 -6.97 28.95
N VAL A 368 -12.46 -7.75 29.12
CA VAL A 368 -13.23 -7.85 30.37
C VAL A 368 -13.00 -9.23 30.98
N THR A 369 -12.89 -9.29 32.29
CA THR A 369 -12.65 -10.53 33.03
C THR A 369 -13.65 -10.64 34.17
N ASN A 370 -14.40 -11.74 34.21
CA ASN A 370 -15.38 -12.00 35.26
C ASN A 370 -14.70 -12.50 36.56
N GLU A 371 -15.49 -12.63 37.64
CA GLU A 371 -14.99 -13.13 38.94
C GLU A 371 -14.41 -14.56 38.88
N LYS A 372 -14.73 -15.34 37.84
CA LYS A 372 -14.21 -16.69 37.60
C LYS A 372 -12.88 -16.69 36.84
N GLU A 373 -12.29 -15.51 36.64
CA GLU A 373 -11.05 -15.29 35.88
C GLU A 373 -11.17 -15.70 34.40
N GLU A 374 -12.38 -15.70 33.84
CA GLU A 374 -12.59 -15.91 32.41
C GLU A 374 -12.46 -14.57 31.69
N SER A 375 -11.35 -14.37 30.98
CA SER A 375 -11.09 -13.16 30.20
C SER A 375 -11.62 -13.27 28.78
N LYS A 376 -12.23 -12.19 28.29
CA LYS A 376 -12.76 -12.06 26.93
C LYS A 376 -12.29 -10.75 26.33
N TRP A 377 -11.78 -10.79 25.11
CA TRP A 377 -11.64 -9.57 24.32
C TRP A 377 -13.03 -8.97 24.07
N TRP A 378 -13.15 -7.66 24.22
CA TRP A 378 -14.42 -6.95 24.11
C TRP A 378 -14.47 -6.06 22.87
N LEU A 379 -13.79 -4.90 22.90
CA LEU A 379 -13.85 -3.92 21.81
C LEU A 379 -12.73 -2.85 21.91
N PRO A 380 -12.46 -2.12 20.81
CA PRO A 380 -11.62 -0.92 20.85
C PRO A 380 -12.30 0.26 21.54
N ALA A 381 -11.53 1.03 22.31
CA ALA A 381 -11.91 2.30 22.88
C ALA A 381 -10.93 3.42 22.47
N VAL A 382 -11.47 4.53 21.98
CA VAL A 382 -10.68 5.68 21.52
C VAL A 382 -10.48 6.66 22.67
N TRP A 383 -9.22 6.99 22.96
CA TRP A 383 -8.86 7.92 24.03
C TRP A 383 -8.95 9.37 23.54
N ILE A 384 -9.89 10.13 24.10
CA ILE A 384 -10.14 11.52 23.72
C ILE A 384 -10.34 12.34 25.00
N ASP A 385 -9.46 13.33 25.18
CA ASP A 385 -9.55 14.34 26.25
C ASP A 385 -9.76 13.78 27.66
N GLY A 386 -9.23 12.58 27.92
CA GLY A 386 -9.27 11.89 29.21
C GLY A 386 -10.23 10.71 29.29
N GLU A 387 -11.19 10.64 28.36
CA GLU A 387 -12.25 9.62 28.32
C GLU A 387 -11.97 8.55 27.26
N PHE A 388 -12.65 7.40 27.38
CA PHE A 388 -12.52 6.24 26.49
C PHE A 388 -13.84 5.92 25.79
N TYR A 389 -13.99 6.33 24.53
CA TYR A 389 -15.22 6.17 23.73
C TYR A 389 -15.29 4.79 23.07
N LEU A 390 -16.43 4.11 23.14
CA LEU A 390 -16.55 2.68 22.84
C LEU A 390 -17.13 2.38 21.45
N PHE A 391 -16.45 1.50 20.70
CA PHE A 391 -16.83 1.13 19.33
C PHE A 391 -16.85 -0.39 19.14
N ASP A 392 -18.00 -0.99 18.82
CA ASP A 392 -18.12 -2.44 18.68
C ASP A 392 -18.03 -2.89 17.20
N PRO A 393 -16.89 -3.47 16.75
CA PRO A 393 -16.68 -3.87 15.36
C PRO A 393 -17.44 -5.14 14.94
N LEU A 394 -17.93 -5.93 15.91
CA LEU A 394 -18.76 -7.11 15.66
C LEU A 394 -20.18 -6.67 15.30
N LEU A 395 -20.74 -5.75 16.08
CA LEU A 395 -22.02 -5.11 15.77
C LEU A 395 -21.89 -4.10 14.61
N GLY A 396 -20.70 -3.56 14.38
CA GLY A 396 -20.50 -2.46 13.45
C GLY A 396 -21.20 -1.16 13.91
N LEU A 397 -21.31 -0.96 15.22
CA LEU A 397 -21.98 0.19 15.84
C LEU A 397 -21.16 0.71 17.04
N PRO A 398 -21.16 2.03 17.30
CA PRO A 398 -20.73 2.55 18.59
C PRO A 398 -21.72 2.16 19.69
N ILE A 399 -21.22 2.06 20.93
CA ILE A 399 -22.07 2.01 22.11
C ILE A 399 -22.52 3.44 22.39
N LEU A 400 -23.82 3.63 22.60
CA LEU A 400 -24.41 4.94 22.84
C LEU A 400 -24.72 5.15 24.33
N ASP A 401 -24.80 6.40 24.73
CA ASP A 401 -25.27 6.84 26.05
C ASP A 401 -26.74 6.47 26.29
N ALA A 402 -27.26 6.80 27.48
CA ALA A 402 -28.62 6.45 27.89
C ALA A 402 -29.68 7.10 27.00
N GLU A 403 -29.38 8.31 26.51
CA GLU A 403 -30.21 9.11 25.62
C GLU A 403 -30.11 8.66 24.15
N ALA A 404 -29.17 7.78 23.81
CA ALA A 404 -28.86 7.34 22.46
C ALA A 404 -28.46 8.49 21.51
N GLU A 405 -27.87 9.55 22.05
CA GLU A 405 -27.45 10.76 21.31
C GLU A 405 -25.94 10.81 21.08
N HIS A 406 -25.15 10.35 22.06
CA HIS A 406 -23.69 10.39 22.01
C HIS A 406 -23.07 9.01 22.16
N ILE A 407 -21.80 8.90 21.79
CA ILE A 407 -21.02 7.68 21.99
C ILE A 407 -20.68 7.58 23.48
N ALA A 408 -21.06 6.48 24.11
CA ALA A 408 -20.79 6.24 25.52
C ALA A 408 -19.29 6.08 25.80
N THR A 409 -18.89 6.52 26.98
CA THR A 409 -17.54 6.29 27.51
C THR A 409 -17.50 5.02 28.36
N LEU A 410 -16.29 4.48 28.56
CA LEU A 410 -16.06 3.36 29.48
C LEU A 410 -16.58 3.67 30.89
N SER A 411 -16.33 4.90 31.37
CA SER A 411 -16.75 5.34 32.70
C SER A 411 -18.27 5.33 32.85
N GLU A 412 -19.00 5.74 31.81
CA GLU A 412 -20.46 5.69 31.77
C GLU A 412 -20.99 4.25 31.80
N VAL A 413 -20.39 3.35 31.01
CA VAL A 413 -20.80 1.94 30.99
C VAL A 413 -20.45 1.21 32.30
N ILE A 414 -19.35 1.56 32.97
CA ILE A 414 -19.02 1.03 34.30
C ILE A 414 -20.03 1.54 35.34
N ALA A 415 -20.39 2.82 35.27
CA ALA A 415 -21.35 3.42 36.19
C ALA A 415 -22.78 2.87 35.99
N ASP A 416 -23.16 2.62 34.73
CA ASP A 416 -24.45 2.04 34.36
C ASP A 416 -24.29 0.90 33.32
N PRO A 417 -24.07 -0.35 33.78
CA PRO A 417 -23.99 -1.50 32.89
C PRO A 417 -25.29 -1.83 32.14
N SER A 418 -26.42 -1.20 32.49
CA SER A 418 -27.69 -1.41 31.78
C SER A 418 -27.65 -0.88 30.35
N LEU A 419 -26.73 0.06 30.04
CA LEU A 419 -26.44 0.53 28.68
C LEU A 419 -26.12 -0.63 27.72
N LEU A 420 -25.46 -1.69 28.20
CA LEU A 420 -25.15 -2.87 27.39
C LEU A 420 -26.39 -3.69 27.03
N ARG A 421 -27.46 -3.59 27.83
CA ARG A 421 -28.72 -4.30 27.57
C ARG A 421 -29.53 -3.64 26.47
N ASN A 422 -29.28 -2.37 26.15
CA ASN A 422 -29.84 -1.71 24.96
C ASN A 422 -29.34 -2.34 23.65
N LEU A 423 -28.27 -3.15 23.72
CA LEU A 423 -27.73 -3.92 22.60
C LEU A 423 -28.32 -5.33 22.51
N ASP A 424 -29.21 -5.73 23.43
CA ASP A 424 -29.92 -7.01 23.35
C ASP A 424 -30.96 -6.95 22.21
N LEU A 425 -31.00 -7.99 21.38
CA LEU A 425 -32.06 -8.12 20.39
C LEU A 425 -33.35 -8.64 21.03
N ASP A 426 -33.23 -9.75 21.76
CA ASP A 426 -34.28 -10.41 22.53
C ASP A 426 -33.65 -11.33 23.59
N ASP A 427 -34.47 -11.97 24.43
CA ASP A 427 -34.02 -12.86 25.51
C ASP A 427 -33.16 -14.04 25.04
N LYS A 428 -33.24 -14.43 23.77
CA LYS A 428 -32.47 -15.55 23.18
C LYS A 428 -31.19 -15.08 22.50
N HIS A 429 -31.10 -13.80 22.16
CA HIS A 429 -29.96 -13.19 21.48
C HIS A 429 -29.43 -11.97 22.27
N PRO A 430 -28.94 -12.17 23.50
CA PRO A 430 -28.37 -11.09 24.29
C PRO A 430 -26.99 -10.68 23.77
N TYR A 431 -26.63 -9.43 24.02
CA TYR A 431 -25.27 -8.93 23.88
C TYR A 431 -24.33 -9.70 24.85
N PRO A 432 -23.16 -10.16 24.38
CA PRO A 432 -22.36 -11.16 25.10
C PRO A 432 -21.66 -10.65 26.36
N ILE A 433 -21.52 -9.33 26.55
CA ILE A 433 -20.87 -8.75 27.73
C ILE A 433 -21.91 -8.30 28.75
N THR A 434 -21.80 -8.83 29.96
CA THR A 434 -22.69 -8.57 31.08
C THR A 434 -22.04 -7.69 32.14
N ALA A 435 -22.84 -7.20 33.10
CA ALA A 435 -22.31 -6.45 34.25
C ALA A 435 -21.30 -7.27 35.10
N ASP A 436 -21.46 -8.60 35.15
CA ASP A 436 -20.54 -9.51 35.87
C ASP A 436 -19.17 -9.59 35.17
N ASP A 437 -19.15 -9.54 33.83
CA ASP A 437 -17.90 -9.56 33.06
C ASP A 437 -17.07 -8.27 33.31
N MET A 438 -17.73 -7.15 33.63
CA MET A 438 -17.10 -5.84 33.86
C MET A 438 -16.38 -5.72 35.20
N SER A 439 -16.28 -6.81 35.99
CA SER A 439 -15.62 -6.80 37.31
C SER A 439 -14.14 -6.35 37.23
N HIS A 440 -13.46 -6.71 36.14
CA HIS A 440 -12.09 -6.31 35.86
C HIS A 440 -11.97 -5.92 34.39
N VAL A 441 -11.56 -4.67 34.12
CA VAL A 441 -11.31 -4.19 32.75
C VAL A 441 -9.81 -4.03 32.56
N SER A 442 -9.29 -4.55 31.45
CA SER A 442 -7.88 -4.42 31.07
C SER A 442 -7.76 -3.62 29.77
N ALA A 443 -6.71 -2.82 29.65
CA ALA A 443 -6.41 -2.01 28.47
C ALA A 443 -5.16 -2.53 27.76
N SER A 444 -5.32 -2.94 26.51
CA SER A 444 -4.24 -3.44 25.68
C SER A 444 -3.89 -2.47 24.56
N VAL A 445 -2.62 -2.09 24.45
CA VAL A 445 -2.09 -1.20 23.41
C VAL A 445 -1.78 -1.99 22.15
N VAL A 446 -2.19 -1.48 20.99
CA VAL A 446 -1.83 -2.06 19.69
C VAL A 446 -0.43 -1.61 19.28
N ALA A 447 0.52 -2.54 19.19
CA ALA A 447 1.83 -2.29 18.59
C ALA A 447 2.44 -3.57 17.99
N THR A 448 3.01 -3.46 16.79
CA THR A 448 3.78 -4.54 16.12
C THR A 448 5.28 -4.43 16.44
N PRO A 449 6.10 -5.48 16.15
CA PRO A 449 7.56 -5.38 16.28
C PRO A 449 8.17 -4.17 15.53
N LEU A 450 7.65 -3.82 14.35
CA LEU A 450 8.10 -2.63 13.63
C LEU A 450 7.76 -1.35 14.40
N GLN A 451 6.53 -1.21 14.88
CA GLN A 451 6.08 -0.01 15.59
C GLN A 451 6.84 0.25 16.90
N LEU A 452 7.35 -0.81 17.54
CA LEU A 452 8.18 -0.73 18.73
C LEU A 452 9.65 -0.42 18.45
N SER A 453 10.07 -0.37 17.18
CA SER A 453 11.48 -0.31 16.80
C SER A 453 12.05 1.10 16.64
N ARG A 454 13.37 1.23 16.78
CA ARG A 454 14.09 2.49 16.49
C ARG A 454 13.96 2.89 15.03
N ARG A 455 13.90 1.93 14.09
CA ARG A 455 13.81 2.21 12.65
C ARG A 455 12.48 2.88 12.27
N ALA A 456 11.36 2.46 12.88
CA ALA A 456 10.08 3.11 12.68
C ALA A 456 10.04 4.52 13.29
N ALA A 457 10.51 4.67 14.55
CA ALA A 457 10.59 5.98 15.20
C ALA A 457 11.50 6.96 14.44
N ALA A 458 12.63 6.46 13.92
CA ALA A 458 13.53 7.24 13.08
C ALA A 458 12.84 7.75 11.82
N LEU A 459 12.14 6.85 11.10
CA LEU A 459 11.50 7.18 9.83
C LEU A 459 10.35 8.16 10.05
N GLN A 460 9.50 7.93 11.06
CA GLN A 460 8.44 8.87 11.44
C GLN A 460 8.98 10.28 11.74
N ASN A 461 10.07 10.39 12.52
CA ASN A 461 10.66 11.69 12.87
C ASN A 461 11.31 12.41 11.68
N ALA A 462 11.62 11.69 10.61
CA ALA A 462 12.28 12.23 9.44
C ALA A 462 11.29 12.67 8.35
N LEU A 463 10.09 12.09 8.33
CA LEU A 463 9.03 12.45 7.39
C LEU A 463 8.28 13.68 7.89
N GLU A 464 8.04 14.65 7.02
CA GLU A 464 7.43 15.94 7.34
C GLU A 464 6.33 16.31 6.34
N GLY A 465 5.45 17.24 6.72
CA GLY A 465 4.41 17.75 5.84
C GLY A 465 3.48 16.67 5.31
N GLU A 466 3.35 16.58 4.00
CA GLU A 466 2.47 15.63 3.31
C GLU A 466 3.01 14.19 3.31
N ASP A 467 4.30 14.02 3.59
CA ASP A 467 4.94 12.71 3.70
C ASP A 467 4.83 12.12 5.12
N TYR A 468 4.40 12.93 6.09
CA TYR A 468 4.25 12.49 7.47
C TYR A 468 3.29 11.29 7.58
N VAL A 469 3.72 10.28 8.32
CA VAL A 469 2.95 9.08 8.63
C VAL A 469 3.35 8.60 10.03
N VAL A 470 2.37 8.17 10.83
CA VAL A 470 2.64 7.64 12.17
C VAL A 470 3.07 6.18 12.03
N LEU A 471 4.30 5.85 12.44
CA LEU A 471 4.92 4.54 12.30
C LEU A 471 5.35 3.93 13.65
N ALA A 472 5.48 4.74 14.69
CA ALA A 472 5.86 4.30 16.03
C ALA A 472 4.65 4.33 16.96
N ALA A 473 4.53 3.31 17.81
CA ALA A 473 3.48 3.17 18.81
C ALA A 473 4.01 2.44 20.05
N PRO A 474 3.41 2.63 21.25
CA PRO A 474 2.36 3.60 21.56
C PRO A 474 2.84 5.07 21.50
N SER A 475 1.87 5.98 21.44
CA SER A 475 2.13 7.41 21.65
C SER A 475 2.75 7.68 23.01
N LYS A 476 3.61 8.69 23.07
CA LYS A 476 4.33 9.06 24.30
C LYS A 476 3.34 9.46 25.40
N GLY A 477 3.44 8.82 26.56
CA GLY A 477 2.64 9.13 27.75
C GLY A 477 1.33 8.36 27.85
N LEU A 478 0.85 7.71 26.79
CA LEU A 478 -0.38 6.90 26.83
C LEU A 478 -0.32 5.82 27.91
N VAL A 479 0.77 5.05 27.94
CA VAL A 479 0.93 3.93 28.89
C VAL A 479 0.96 4.41 30.34
N ASP A 480 1.63 5.53 30.60
CA ASP A 480 1.69 6.11 31.95
C ASP A 480 0.32 6.64 32.37
N TYR A 481 -0.44 7.23 31.43
CA TYR A 481 -1.82 7.66 31.66
C TYR A 481 -2.73 6.47 32.00
N LEU A 482 -2.68 5.40 31.20
CA LEU A 482 -3.49 4.19 31.41
C LEU A 482 -3.21 3.56 32.78
N LYS A 483 -1.94 3.46 33.18
CA LYS A 483 -1.55 2.90 34.49
C LYS A 483 -1.97 3.76 35.68
N ALA A 484 -2.26 5.05 35.45
CA ALA A 484 -2.75 5.95 36.48
C ALA A 484 -4.28 5.90 36.65
N GLN A 485 -5.00 5.31 35.70
CA GLN A 485 -6.46 5.17 35.78
C GLN A 485 -6.83 4.04 36.76
N THR A 486 -7.94 4.22 37.47
CA THR A 486 -8.45 3.24 38.44
C THR A 486 -9.33 2.17 37.79
N GLU A 487 -9.83 2.46 36.60
CA GLU A 487 -10.73 1.65 35.80
C GLU A 487 -10.00 0.43 35.20
N PHE A 488 -8.67 0.52 35.03
CA PHE A 488 -7.86 -0.55 34.44
C PHE A 488 -7.11 -1.36 35.49
N THR A 489 -7.36 -2.66 35.49
CA THR A 489 -6.68 -3.63 36.34
C THR A 489 -5.31 -4.03 35.77
N GLU A 490 -5.19 -4.00 34.45
CA GLU A 490 -3.96 -4.32 33.72
C GLU A 490 -3.80 -3.42 32.48
N VAL A 491 -2.54 -3.07 32.19
CA VAL A 491 -2.13 -2.38 30.97
C VAL A 491 -1.05 -3.20 30.26
N ALA A 492 -1.35 -3.68 29.05
CA ALA A 492 -0.53 -4.65 28.32
C ALA A 492 -0.36 -4.28 26.83
N LEU A 493 0.49 -5.02 26.10
CA LEU A 493 0.38 -5.13 24.63
C LEU A 493 -0.79 -6.02 24.27
N TRP A 494 -1.53 -5.64 23.22
CA TRP A 494 -2.52 -6.51 22.61
C TRP A 494 -1.82 -7.68 21.91
N PRO A 495 -2.11 -8.94 22.26
CA PRO A 495 -1.41 -10.08 21.67
C PRO A 495 -1.81 -10.39 20.22
N PHE A 496 -2.99 -9.92 19.78
CA PHE A 496 -3.57 -10.27 18.48
C PHE A 496 -2.64 -10.06 17.27
N PRO A 497 -1.88 -8.95 17.12
CA PRO A 497 -0.94 -8.79 16.01
C PRO A 497 0.14 -9.89 15.93
N TYR A 498 0.57 -10.39 17.09
CA TYR A 498 1.57 -11.44 17.20
C TYR A 498 0.96 -12.82 16.96
N GLU A 499 -0.25 -13.04 17.48
CA GLU A 499 -1.03 -14.26 17.26
C GLU A 499 -1.37 -14.43 15.77
N GLN A 500 -1.75 -13.37 15.07
CA GLN A 500 -2.02 -13.43 13.64
C GLN A 500 -0.78 -13.76 12.82
N ARG A 501 0.39 -13.21 13.21
CA ARG A 501 1.65 -13.60 12.59
C ARG A 501 1.94 -15.09 12.78
N LEU A 502 1.73 -15.63 13.98
CA LEU A 502 1.89 -17.06 14.25
C LEU A 502 0.85 -17.91 13.50
N ALA A 503 -0.39 -17.43 13.38
CA ALA A 503 -1.45 -18.09 12.64
C ALA A 503 -1.14 -18.18 11.14
N GLU A 504 -0.62 -17.10 10.55
CA GLU A 504 -0.15 -17.07 9.16
C GLU A 504 0.93 -18.12 8.93
N GLU A 505 1.93 -18.16 9.81
CA GLU A 505 3.00 -19.16 9.77
C GLU A 505 2.49 -20.58 10.03
N ALA A 506 1.39 -20.75 10.75
CA ALA A 506 0.79 -22.04 11.09
C ALA A 506 -0.18 -22.56 10.03
N MET A 507 -0.64 -21.73 9.08
CA MET A 507 -1.63 -22.10 8.06
C MET A 507 -1.37 -23.48 7.47
N LYS A 508 -2.38 -24.34 7.49
CA LYS A 508 -2.36 -25.67 6.85
C LYS A 508 -2.44 -25.54 5.33
N ARG A 509 -2.12 -26.61 4.61
CA ARG A 509 -2.12 -26.58 3.14
C ARG A 509 -3.45 -26.10 2.52
N PRO A 510 -4.64 -26.54 2.98
CA PRO A 510 -5.90 -26.02 2.44
C PRO A 510 -6.07 -24.50 2.66
N GLN A 511 -5.68 -23.98 3.83
CA GLN A 511 -5.72 -22.53 4.12
C GLN A 511 -4.77 -21.76 3.19
N ARG A 512 -3.56 -22.29 2.95
CA ARG A 512 -2.62 -21.70 1.99
C ARG A 512 -3.13 -21.73 0.56
N GLU A 513 -3.89 -22.76 0.16
CA GLU A 513 -4.53 -22.84 -1.16
C GLU A 513 -5.58 -21.74 -1.32
N LEU A 514 -6.41 -21.50 -0.30
CA LEU A 514 -7.37 -20.39 -0.28
C LEU A 514 -6.69 -19.02 -0.31
N ALA A 515 -5.68 -18.81 0.55
CA ALA A 515 -4.92 -17.55 0.56
C ALA A 515 -4.25 -17.28 -0.79
N ALA A 516 -3.66 -18.30 -1.42
CA ALA A 516 -3.04 -18.18 -2.75
C ALA A 516 -4.07 -17.86 -3.84
N GLN A 517 -5.29 -18.40 -3.76
CA GLN A 517 -6.38 -18.07 -4.69
C GLN A 517 -6.82 -16.61 -4.55
N GLN A 518 -6.90 -16.09 -3.32
CA GLN A 518 -7.26 -14.69 -3.05
C GLN A 518 -6.27 -13.73 -3.71
N VAL A 519 -4.97 -13.96 -3.51
CA VAL A 519 -3.90 -13.16 -4.12
C VAL A 519 -3.87 -13.29 -5.65
N LEU A 520 -4.17 -14.49 -6.18
CA LEU A 520 -4.12 -14.77 -7.62
C LEU A 520 -5.05 -13.86 -8.43
N THR A 521 -6.18 -13.43 -7.87
CA THR A 521 -7.10 -12.44 -8.46
C THR A 521 -6.35 -11.16 -8.85
N PHE A 522 -5.54 -10.62 -7.94
CA PHE A 522 -4.74 -9.42 -8.16
C PHE A 522 -3.51 -9.70 -9.04
N CYS A 523 -2.90 -10.88 -8.89
CA CYS A 523 -1.78 -11.27 -9.73
C CYS A 523 -2.17 -11.56 -11.18
N GLN A 524 -3.43 -11.91 -11.47
CA GLN A 524 -3.93 -12.07 -12.83
C GLN A 524 -4.55 -10.79 -13.39
N ARG A 525 -4.89 -9.81 -12.53
CA ARG A 525 -5.33 -8.48 -12.95
C ARG A 525 -4.72 -7.42 -12.03
N PRO A 526 -3.45 -7.03 -12.26
CA PRO A 526 -2.78 -5.97 -11.51
C PRO A 526 -3.53 -4.64 -11.52
N ARG A 527 -4.30 -4.38 -12.58
CA ARG A 527 -5.17 -3.21 -12.66
C ARG A 527 -6.21 -3.15 -11.55
N LEU A 528 -6.68 -4.30 -11.06
CA LEU A 528 -7.58 -4.37 -9.90
C LEU A 528 -6.87 -3.92 -8.62
N TRP A 529 -5.62 -4.36 -8.43
CA TRP A 529 -4.76 -3.91 -7.32
C TRP A 529 -4.55 -2.40 -7.41
N LYS A 530 -4.13 -1.89 -8.57
CA LYS A 530 -3.94 -0.45 -8.80
C LYS A 530 -5.20 0.34 -8.47
N ALA A 531 -6.37 -0.11 -8.94
CA ALA A 531 -7.64 0.55 -8.66
C ALA A 531 -7.94 0.62 -7.15
N ARG A 532 -7.69 -0.47 -6.42
CA ARG A 532 -7.91 -0.53 -4.96
C ARG A 532 -6.95 0.37 -4.19
N VAL A 533 -5.67 0.42 -4.56
CA VAL A 533 -4.72 1.34 -3.92
C VAL A 533 -5.04 2.80 -4.25
N LEU A 534 -5.45 3.11 -5.49
CA LEU A 534 -5.91 4.47 -5.86
C LEU A 534 -7.18 4.89 -5.13
N HIS A 535 -8.08 3.94 -4.82
CA HIS A 535 -9.24 4.19 -3.96
C HIS A 535 -8.75 4.59 -2.56
N PHE A 536 -7.79 3.87 -1.97
CA PHE A 536 -7.21 4.26 -0.67
C PHE A 536 -6.53 5.62 -0.71
N GLN A 537 -5.79 5.91 -1.78
CA GLN A 537 -5.06 7.18 -1.94
C GLN A 537 -5.97 8.41 -1.87
N GLY A 538 -7.22 8.26 -2.30
CA GLY A 538 -8.16 9.38 -2.33
C GLY A 538 -7.83 10.42 -3.40
N THR A 539 -8.54 11.54 -3.36
CA THR A 539 -8.15 12.73 -4.12
C THR A 539 -7.27 13.61 -3.23
N LYS A 540 -6.06 13.93 -3.68
CA LYS A 540 -5.15 14.84 -2.97
C LYS A 540 -5.03 16.16 -3.73
N PRO A 541 -5.15 17.31 -3.05
CA PRO A 541 -4.91 18.60 -3.68
C PRO A 541 -3.46 18.72 -4.13
N ILE A 542 -3.15 19.77 -4.89
CA ILE A 542 -1.76 20.11 -5.22
C ILE A 542 -1.00 20.40 -3.93
N PRO A 543 0.17 19.75 -3.73
CA PRO A 543 0.99 19.98 -2.55
C PRO A 543 1.30 21.46 -2.33
N VAL A 544 1.36 21.92 -1.07
CA VAL A 544 1.65 23.34 -0.77
C VAL A 544 2.99 23.78 -1.38
N SER A 545 3.98 22.88 -1.39
CA SER A 545 5.29 23.09 -2.01
C SER A 545 5.25 23.28 -3.52
N GLN A 546 4.18 22.81 -4.19
CA GLN A 546 4.00 22.83 -5.63
C GLN A 546 2.91 23.82 -6.09
N GLN A 547 2.24 24.51 -5.17
CA GLN A 547 1.16 25.46 -5.53
C GLN A 547 1.61 26.62 -6.43
N ASN A 548 2.90 26.97 -6.41
CA ASN A 548 3.48 28.00 -7.27
C ASN A 548 3.90 27.47 -8.65
N ASP A 549 3.87 26.15 -8.87
CA ASP A 549 4.17 25.55 -10.16
C ASP A 549 2.90 25.53 -11.02
N PRO A 550 2.85 26.27 -12.15
CA PRO A 550 1.67 26.32 -13.01
C PRO A 550 1.35 24.99 -13.70
N LEU A 551 2.27 24.02 -13.67
CA LEU A 551 2.08 22.67 -14.24
C LEU A 551 1.68 21.63 -13.19
N ALA A 552 1.69 21.97 -11.90
CA ALA A 552 1.33 21.03 -10.85
C ALA A 552 -0.15 20.63 -10.97
N GLN A 553 -0.42 19.32 -10.84
CA GLN A 553 -1.75 18.76 -10.92
C GLN A 553 -2.10 18.04 -9.61
N PRO A 554 -3.38 18.08 -9.17
CA PRO A 554 -3.81 17.30 -8.03
C PRO A 554 -3.76 15.80 -8.37
N ASN A 555 -3.50 14.97 -7.36
CA ASN A 555 -3.63 13.52 -7.54
C ASN A 555 -5.10 13.14 -7.46
N LEU A 556 -5.66 12.63 -8.55
CA LEU A 556 -7.09 12.32 -8.65
C LEU A 556 -7.37 10.83 -8.39
N GLY A 557 -6.83 10.27 -7.31
CA GLY A 557 -6.87 8.82 -7.03
C GLY A 557 -8.27 8.21 -7.10
N HIS A 558 -9.30 8.85 -6.53
CA HIS A 558 -10.70 8.38 -6.67
C HIS A 558 -11.17 8.34 -8.13
N ARG A 559 -10.84 9.35 -8.94
CA ARG A 559 -11.22 9.39 -10.36
C ARG A 559 -10.51 8.29 -11.15
N GLU A 560 -9.22 8.11 -10.91
CA GLU A 560 -8.42 7.08 -11.57
C GLU A 560 -8.83 5.67 -11.12
N ALA A 561 -9.21 5.49 -9.85
CA ALA A 561 -9.76 4.24 -9.33
C ALA A 561 -11.03 3.85 -10.08
N ILE A 562 -11.98 4.79 -10.28
CA ILE A 562 -13.19 4.55 -11.09
C ILE A 562 -12.82 4.08 -12.50
N GLN A 563 -11.89 4.77 -13.16
CA GLN A 563 -11.45 4.41 -14.51
C GLN A 563 -10.86 2.99 -14.55
N ASN A 564 -10.01 2.65 -13.59
CA ASN A 564 -9.38 1.32 -13.54
C ASN A 564 -10.37 0.22 -13.18
N TYR A 565 -11.31 0.45 -12.26
CA TYR A 565 -12.38 -0.51 -11.96
C TYR A 565 -13.34 -0.72 -13.12
N GLN A 566 -13.57 0.32 -13.95
CA GLN A 566 -14.45 0.23 -15.11
C GLN A 566 -13.77 -0.28 -16.38
N HIS A 567 -12.44 -0.44 -16.35
CA HIS A 567 -11.66 -0.89 -17.50
C HIS A 567 -12.15 -2.26 -18.01
N THR A 568 -12.13 -2.45 -19.33
CA THR A 568 -12.66 -3.65 -20.02
C THR A 568 -11.95 -4.95 -19.61
N GLU A 569 -10.69 -4.87 -19.17
CA GLU A 569 -9.92 -5.99 -18.62
C GLU A 569 -10.41 -6.47 -17.25
N ILE A 570 -11.07 -5.60 -16.49
CA ILE A 570 -11.67 -5.88 -15.18
C ILE A 570 -13.14 -6.23 -15.37
N ARG A 571 -13.86 -5.43 -16.15
CA ARG A 571 -15.29 -5.59 -16.45
C ARG A 571 -15.51 -6.29 -17.78
N THR A 572 -14.85 -7.42 -17.97
CA THR A 572 -15.02 -8.22 -19.19
C THR A 572 -16.51 -8.62 -19.37
N PRO A 573 -17.11 -8.43 -20.57
CA PRO A 573 -18.51 -8.78 -20.82
C PRO A 573 -18.78 -10.26 -20.56
N ASP A 574 -19.97 -10.60 -20.06
CA ASP A 574 -20.31 -12.01 -19.73
C ASP A 574 -20.22 -12.92 -20.94
N ALA A 575 -20.66 -12.46 -22.12
CA ALA A 575 -20.52 -13.20 -23.37
C ALA A 575 -19.07 -13.55 -23.72
N VAL A 576 -18.09 -12.77 -23.27
CA VAL A 576 -16.66 -13.08 -23.44
C VAL A 576 -16.17 -14.02 -22.34
N LEU A 577 -16.61 -13.82 -21.09
CA LEU A 577 -16.28 -14.70 -19.98
C LEU A 577 -16.76 -16.13 -20.23
N ASP A 578 -17.94 -16.30 -20.81
CA ASP A 578 -18.52 -17.61 -21.12
C ASP A 578 -17.71 -18.42 -22.13
N LEU A 579 -16.80 -17.77 -22.88
CA LEU A 579 -15.86 -18.42 -23.80
C LEU A 579 -14.60 -18.95 -23.09
N PHE A 580 -14.34 -18.53 -21.86
CA PHE A 580 -13.17 -18.99 -21.10
C PHE A 580 -13.39 -20.38 -20.51
N ASP A 581 -12.29 -21.06 -20.17
CA ASP A 581 -12.38 -22.28 -19.37
C ASP A 581 -12.90 -21.99 -17.96
N ALA A 582 -13.47 -23.00 -17.31
CA ALA A 582 -14.12 -22.86 -16.00
C ALA A 582 -13.22 -22.23 -14.92
N GLY A 583 -11.91 -22.53 -14.94
CA GLY A 583 -10.95 -21.97 -13.99
C GLY A 583 -10.79 -20.46 -14.17
N LYS A 584 -10.62 -20.01 -15.42
CA LYS A 584 -10.57 -18.57 -15.75
C LYS A 584 -11.89 -17.86 -15.48
N GLN A 585 -13.03 -18.51 -15.74
CA GLN A 585 -14.34 -17.93 -15.45
C GLN A 585 -14.50 -17.57 -13.97
N ILE A 586 -14.12 -18.48 -13.07
CA ILE A 586 -14.19 -18.24 -11.60
C ILE A 586 -13.39 -17.00 -11.22
N ILE A 587 -12.14 -16.91 -11.66
CA ILE A 587 -11.23 -15.81 -11.30
C ILE A 587 -11.73 -14.48 -11.89
N TYR A 588 -12.12 -14.46 -13.16
CA TYR A 588 -12.52 -13.22 -13.83
C TYR A 588 -13.89 -12.72 -13.40
N ARG A 589 -14.83 -13.63 -13.08
CA ARG A 589 -16.08 -13.24 -12.45
C ARG A 589 -15.83 -12.67 -11.06
N SER A 590 -14.94 -13.27 -10.26
CA SER A 590 -14.53 -12.72 -8.95
C SER A 590 -13.92 -11.31 -9.07
N ILE A 591 -13.03 -11.09 -10.05
CA ILE A 591 -12.46 -9.77 -10.36
C ILE A 591 -13.58 -8.75 -10.68
N LYS A 592 -14.48 -9.11 -11.60
CA LYS A 592 -15.59 -8.25 -12.02
C LYS A 592 -16.53 -7.90 -10.87
N TYR A 593 -16.88 -8.88 -10.04
CA TYR A 593 -17.77 -8.68 -8.89
C TYR A 593 -17.12 -7.86 -7.79
N SER A 594 -15.83 -8.07 -7.51
CA SER A 594 -15.08 -7.24 -6.55
C SER A 594 -15.01 -5.79 -7.02
N ALA A 595 -14.76 -5.56 -8.31
CA ALA A 595 -14.80 -4.22 -8.88
C ALA A 595 -16.21 -3.58 -8.83
N SER A 596 -17.29 -4.36 -9.06
CA SER A 596 -18.66 -3.84 -8.89
C SER A 596 -18.93 -3.40 -7.45
N TYR A 597 -18.57 -4.24 -6.47
CA TYR A 597 -18.76 -3.94 -5.05
C TYR A 597 -17.99 -2.68 -4.63
N TRP A 598 -16.70 -2.60 -4.99
CA TRP A 598 -15.87 -1.45 -4.64
C TRP A 598 -16.24 -0.17 -5.39
N LEU A 599 -16.81 -0.26 -6.60
CA LEU A 599 -17.42 0.90 -7.27
C LEU A 599 -18.65 1.41 -6.51
N GLY A 600 -19.42 0.52 -5.88
CA GLY A 600 -20.50 0.91 -4.97
C GLY A 600 -19.97 1.69 -3.77
N LEU A 601 -18.96 1.14 -3.08
CA LEU A 601 -18.31 1.80 -1.94
C LEU A 601 -17.74 3.18 -2.33
N LEU A 602 -17.00 3.26 -3.43
CA LEU A 602 -16.42 4.51 -3.91
C LEU A 602 -17.49 5.52 -4.34
N SER A 603 -18.61 5.06 -4.92
CA SER A 603 -19.72 5.95 -5.25
C SER A 603 -20.38 6.51 -3.99
N TYR A 604 -20.54 5.68 -2.95
CA TYR A 604 -21.01 6.11 -1.63
C TYR A 604 -20.06 7.13 -0.99
N ASP A 605 -18.76 6.85 -0.98
CA ASP A 605 -17.73 7.76 -0.43
C ASP A 605 -17.69 9.12 -1.14
N LEU A 606 -18.10 9.18 -2.42
CA LEU A 606 -18.23 10.40 -3.21
C LEU A 606 -19.59 11.09 -3.08
N GLY A 607 -20.48 10.60 -2.20
CA GLY A 607 -21.83 11.14 -2.03
C GLY A 607 -22.77 10.90 -3.22
N LYS A 608 -22.44 9.96 -4.12
CA LYS A 608 -23.24 9.62 -5.30
C LYS A 608 -24.15 8.43 -5.00
N PHE A 609 -25.12 8.64 -4.11
CA PHE A 609 -25.90 7.56 -3.54
C PHE A 609 -26.76 6.80 -4.57
N GLU A 610 -27.34 7.46 -5.56
CA GLU A 610 -28.11 6.77 -6.62
C GLU A 610 -27.20 5.89 -7.50
N VAL A 611 -25.95 6.30 -7.69
CA VAL A 611 -24.95 5.51 -8.42
C VAL A 611 -24.48 4.34 -7.56
N ALA A 612 -24.29 4.56 -6.26
CA ALA A 612 -23.95 3.50 -5.31
C ALA A 612 -25.05 2.43 -5.27
N GLU A 613 -26.33 2.83 -5.25
CA GLU A 613 -27.47 1.91 -5.32
C GLU A 613 -27.40 1.02 -6.57
N ASP A 614 -27.18 1.57 -7.77
CA ASP A 614 -27.03 0.78 -9.00
C ASP A 614 -25.90 -0.24 -8.89
N TRP A 615 -24.76 0.15 -8.32
CA TRP A 615 -23.59 -0.72 -8.14
C TRP A 615 -23.84 -1.85 -7.14
N PHE A 616 -24.46 -1.57 -6.00
CA PHE A 616 -24.76 -2.60 -5.00
C PHE A 616 -25.89 -3.51 -5.47
N LEU A 617 -27.02 -2.94 -5.91
CA LEU A 617 -28.19 -3.72 -6.30
C LEU A 617 -27.97 -4.42 -7.65
N ARG A 618 -27.85 -3.66 -8.74
CA ARG A 618 -27.91 -4.20 -10.11
C ARG A 618 -26.61 -4.83 -10.58
N ARG A 619 -25.46 -4.44 -10.01
CA ARG A 619 -24.14 -4.88 -10.47
C ARG A 619 -23.44 -5.86 -9.53
N THR A 620 -23.96 -6.03 -8.31
CA THR A 620 -23.39 -6.93 -7.29
C THR A 620 -24.42 -7.96 -6.82
N LEU A 621 -25.56 -7.54 -6.28
CA LEU A 621 -26.57 -8.44 -5.70
C LEU A 621 -27.39 -9.19 -6.75
N GLU A 622 -28.03 -8.51 -7.71
CA GLU A 622 -28.85 -9.17 -8.73
C GLU A 622 -28.06 -10.21 -9.57
N PRO A 623 -26.80 -9.94 -10.01
CA PRO A 623 -26.05 -10.92 -10.80
C PRO A 623 -25.50 -12.09 -9.97
N ASN A 624 -25.38 -11.94 -8.65
CA ASN A 624 -24.80 -12.93 -7.75
C ASN A 624 -25.40 -12.82 -6.34
N PRO A 625 -26.67 -13.25 -6.16
CA PRO A 625 -27.42 -13.02 -4.92
C PRO A 625 -26.82 -13.72 -3.70
N ASP A 626 -26.16 -14.87 -3.90
CA ASP A 626 -25.46 -15.64 -2.86
C ASP A 626 -23.94 -15.52 -3.02
N GLY A 627 -23.48 -14.37 -3.51
CA GLY A 627 -22.06 -14.10 -3.76
C GLY A 627 -21.27 -13.80 -2.49
N PHE A 628 -19.93 -13.85 -2.62
CA PHE A 628 -19.01 -13.49 -1.54
C PHE A 628 -19.29 -12.09 -0.96
N TRP A 629 -19.65 -11.13 -1.82
CA TRP A 629 -19.92 -9.74 -1.44
C TRP A 629 -21.36 -9.46 -1.01
N THR A 630 -22.24 -10.48 -0.95
CA THR A 630 -23.65 -10.27 -0.62
C THR A 630 -23.85 -9.58 0.73
N PRO A 631 -23.24 -10.03 1.85
CA PRO A 631 -23.41 -9.38 3.14
C PRO A 631 -23.00 -7.90 3.13
N GLY A 632 -21.80 -7.60 2.60
CA GLY A 632 -21.29 -6.24 2.51
C GLY A 632 -22.13 -5.37 1.58
N ALA A 633 -22.59 -5.89 0.45
CA ALA A 633 -23.42 -5.15 -0.49
C ALA A 633 -24.82 -4.87 0.05
N GLN A 634 -25.43 -5.80 0.80
CA GLN A 634 -26.71 -5.58 1.48
C GLN A 634 -26.60 -4.49 2.54
N TYR A 635 -25.59 -4.57 3.42
CA TYR A 635 -25.35 -3.54 4.42
C TYR A 635 -25.16 -2.16 3.78
N ASN A 636 -24.28 -2.06 2.78
CA ASN A 636 -24.00 -0.78 2.13
C ASN A 636 -25.17 -0.28 1.26
N LEU A 637 -26.01 -1.16 0.72
CA LEU A 637 -27.26 -0.78 0.04
C LEU A 637 -28.24 -0.16 1.04
N ALA A 638 -28.43 -0.77 2.21
CA ALA A 638 -29.25 -0.20 3.27
C ALA A 638 -28.73 1.19 3.70
N ARG A 639 -27.41 1.32 3.93
CA ARG A 639 -26.78 2.63 4.21
C ARG A 639 -27.02 3.66 3.11
N THR A 640 -26.99 3.23 1.85
CA THR A 640 -27.26 4.10 0.69
C THR A 640 -28.72 4.56 0.67
N LEU A 641 -29.66 3.66 0.95
CA LEU A 641 -31.09 3.95 1.00
C LEU A 641 -31.45 4.90 2.15
N GLU A 642 -30.81 4.75 3.31
CA GLU A 642 -30.90 5.72 4.42
C GLU A 642 -30.53 7.14 3.95
N GLN A 643 -29.42 7.29 3.23
CA GLN A 643 -28.98 8.59 2.69
C GLN A 643 -29.92 9.16 1.62
N LEU A 644 -30.66 8.30 0.93
CA LEU A 644 -31.70 8.68 -0.04
C LEU A 644 -33.06 8.96 0.61
N GLY A 645 -33.19 8.83 1.93
CA GLY A 645 -34.46 8.97 2.66
C GLY A 645 -35.44 7.83 2.43
N ARG A 646 -34.98 6.66 1.96
CA ARG A 646 -35.77 5.43 1.73
C ARG A 646 -35.56 4.44 2.86
N THR A 647 -35.84 4.91 4.07
CA THR A 647 -35.66 4.24 5.37
C THR A 647 -36.42 2.92 5.50
N ASP A 648 -37.69 2.86 5.08
CA ASP A 648 -38.48 1.62 5.07
C ASP A 648 -37.79 0.47 4.30
N GLU A 649 -37.20 0.81 3.15
CA GLU A 649 -36.47 -0.17 2.33
C GLU A 649 -35.13 -0.55 2.97
N ALA A 650 -34.45 0.40 3.61
CA ALA A 650 -33.23 0.14 4.37
C ALA A 650 -33.49 -0.84 5.53
N ILE A 651 -34.55 -0.59 6.33
CA ILE A 651 -34.98 -1.46 7.43
C ILE A 651 -35.25 -2.87 6.90
N THR A 652 -36.01 -3.00 5.81
CA THR A 652 -36.35 -4.30 5.20
C THR A 652 -35.09 -5.11 4.84
N ILE A 653 -34.08 -4.45 4.27
CA ILE A 653 -32.82 -5.12 3.90
C ILE A 653 -32.03 -5.55 5.15
N LEU A 654 -31.95 -4.69 6.16
CA LEU A 654 -31.23 -4.98 7.40
C LEU A 654 -31.88 -6.13 8.19
N GLU A 655 -33.21 -6.18 8.22
CA GLU A 655 -33.97 -7.25 8.91
C GLU A 655 -33.85 -8.61 8.22
N ALA A 656 -33.66 -8.62 6.90
CA ALA A 656 -33.48 -9.84 6.12
C ALA A 656 -32.08 -10.46 6.28
N ASP A 657 -31.11 -9.72 6.82
CA ASP A 657 -29.71 -10.15 6.89
C ASP A 657 -29.52 -11.44 7.70
N GLN A 658 -28.72 -12.35 7.14
CA GLN A 658 -28.33 -13.63 7.75
C GLN A 658 -26.82 -13.73 7.96
N SER A 659 -26.08 -12.66 7.68
CA SER A 659 -24.63 -12.63 7.80
C SER A 659 -24.15 -12.63 9.26
N PRO A 660 -22.83 -12.76 9.50
CA PRO A 660 -22.23 -12.52 10.79
C PRO A 660 -22.60 -11.17 11.44
N GLN A 661 -22.96 -10.15 10.64
CA GLN A 661 -23.33 -8.82 11.13
C GLN A 661 -24.83 -8.68 11.46
N ARG A 662 -25.61 -9.76 11.37
CA ARG A 662 -27.07 -9.75 11.60
C ARG A 662 -27.46 -9.04 12.88
N HIS A 663 -26.74 -9.29 13.99
CA HIS A 663 -27.06 -8.68 15.28
C HIS A 663 -27.02 -7.15 15.20
N GLY A 664 -25.92 -6.62 14.69
CA GLY A 664 -25.73 -5.19 14.49
C GLY A 664 -26.71 -4.58 13.48
N ASN A 665 -27.00 -5.30 12.40
CA ASN A 665 -27.93 -4.84 11.36
C ASN A 665 -29.36 -4.70 11.90
N LEU A 666 -29.81 -5.65 12.73
CA LEU A 666 -31.11 -5.56 13.40
C LEU A 666 -31.17 -4.41 14.42
N LEU A 667 -30.10 -4.17 15.17
CA LEU A 667 -30.01 -3.01 16.06
C LEU A 667 -30.07 -1.69 15.29
N ARG A 668 -29.40 -1.62 14.14
CA ARG A 668 -29.45 -0.44 13.26
C ARG A 668 -30.86 -0.21 12.73
N ALA A 669 -31.54 -1.26 12.25
CA ALA A 669 -32.92 -1.18 11.78
C ALA A 669 -33.86 -0.62 12.87
N ARG A 670 -33.73 -1.11 14.12
CA ARG A 670 -34.45 -0.59 15.29
C ARG A 670 -34.21 0.92 15.48
N ARG A 671 -32.95 1.36 15.46
CA ARG A 671 -32.59 2.78 15.62
C ARG A 671 -33.19 3.68 14.53
N ILE A 672 -33.21 3.22 13.28
CA ILE A 672 -33.83 3.97 12.17
C ILE A 672 -35.33 4.14 12.45
N ALA A 673 -36.03 3.06 12.78
CA ALA A 673 -37.46 3.08 13.07
C ALA A 673 -37.80 3.99 14.27
N ASP A 674 -36.98 3.96 15.32
CA ASP A 674 -37.18 4.80 16.51
C ASP A 674 -37.01 6.30 16.18
N THR A 675 -36.05 6.64 15.33
CA THR A 675 -35.81 8.03 14.88
C THR A 675 -37.02 8.57 14.10
N GLU A 676 -37.59 7.78 13.18
CA GLU A 676 -38.78 8.19 12.41
C GLU A 676 -40.03 8.37 13.28
N ASN A 677 -40.19 7.52 14.30
CA ASN A 677 -41.29 7.64 15.26
C ASN A 677 -41.15 8.89 16.15
N SER A 678 -39.91 9.30 16.44
CA SER A 678 -39.64 10.53 17.20
C SER A 678 -39.94 11.80 16.39
N ASP A 679 -39.56 11.83 15.10
CA ASP A 679 -39.81 12.97 14.20
C ASP A 679 -41.29 13.11 13.79
N SER A 680 -42.07 12.04 13.88
CA SER A 680 -43.50 12.02 13.55
C SER A 680 -44.44 12.33 14.74
N SER A 681 -43.90 12.46 15.96
CA SER A 681 -44.66 12.94 17.12
C SER A 681 -44.81 14.47 17.05
N PRO A 682 -46.04 15.04 17.08
CA PRO A 682 -46.19 16.50 17.06
C PRO A 682 -45.54 17.09 18.31
N ALA A 683 -44.70 18.11 18.13
CA ALA A 683 -44.23 18.94 19.25
C ALA A 683 -45.45 19.48 20.01
N GLU A 684 -45.66 19.02 21.25
CA GLU A 684 -46.73 19.49 22.15
C GLU A 684 -46.54 20.94 22.59
#